data_AF-A0A516GPA3-F1
#
_entry.id   AF-A0A516GPA3-F1
#
_cell.length_a   1.000
_cell.length_b   1.000
_cell.length_c   1.000
_cell.angle_alpha   90.00
_cell.angle_beta   90.00
_cell.angle_gamma   90.00
#
_symmetry.space_group_name_H-M   'P 1'
#
loop_
_entity.id
_entity.type
_entity.pdbx_description
1 polymer ?
#
loop_
_entity_poly.entity_id
_entity_poly.type
_entity_poly.pdbx_seq_one_letter_code
_entity_poly.pdbx_strand_id
1 'polypeptide(L)'
;MKKLIIAFVFLLCVSAFGQALEPLQTLNTKGQKKWVDSILNTLSVDQKIGQLFMVQAYSNRDETHTKYIKKLIEEFQIGGLIFMQGTPEKQVKLTNIYQSTSHIPLLIGFDGEWGLDMRLKHTFRYPWNMTLGAVQNNKLIEQFGTRLGEHSKRVGIHINFAPVVDINTNPENPIIGNRSFGEDKFNVTEKAVAFVKGMQSVGVLANAKHFPGHGDTATDSHKTLPYLDFSLNRLDSIELYPYKQMFKTDLASVMIAHLNVPALESKAGVPTSISYNVVTKLLKEKMGFKGLIFTDALNMKGASNYAQPGDIDLAAFMAGNDMLLIPENISAAVLKLKEALKNNVITMPRLNASVRKILNAKYWAGLHTYTPIKENDIQADIITAEDKVLYRSLMKEAVTLVKNKNEALPVKDLVASKIAYVKLGDANAKPFVSTLKKYTEIDVVTGKTLEGLLKKLKAYNTVIIGFHKSNASPWKSYKMTSKELTWIQEISKHNKVILDVFASPYSLLKISDFSNIDAVMVSYQNSEVSQEISAQMIFGALEIKGKLPVSIHNTFPVGTGITTPNLLRLSYAISEEVDMDSNMLSKIDSITKMVVDSTVAPGGQVLVARYGKVVYHKSFGFQTYNKKQKVKVTDLYDLASVTKILGGLPMIMKSEELGLLNLNNTLGEILPYLKGSNKDTITLKAALSHNAKIKPWIPYYLETIDTLTKTPFSTYYSKTKTNTFSIKVAEDMYLLNTYPDSIYHKIAVAPQEQTSGYKYSGLLFYLFKKYIKDTYGEEMDVLNAKTFYAPLGATTLTYRPLNTFEKSRIAPTEIDDYFRGQLLQGYVHDMGAAMMDGVSGNAGLFGNSNDIAKMMQMYLQDGYYGGKRYYESKTLHKFNHRYFETDSVRRGLGFDKPQLNPKVQASSKYASKNSFGHSGFTGTYTWADPDTGILYVFLSNRVYPTMANNKIADQNIRTRIHDIIYEAIVE
;
A
#
# COMPACT_ATOMS: atom_id res chain seq x y z
N MET A 1 -16.20 40.38 56.22
CA MET A 1 -15.11 39.38 56.35
C MET A 1 -15.35 38.03 55.67
N LYS A 2 -16.22 37.90 54.63
CA LYS A 2 -16.37 36.64 53.86
C LYS A 2 -16.16 36.77 52.34
N LYS A 3 -15.76 37.95 51.84
CA LYS A 3 -15.47 38.18 50.41
C LYS A 3 -13.99 38.43 50.08
N LEU A 4 -13.10 38.52 51.08
CA LEU A 4 -11.65 38.69 50.86
C LEU A 4 -10.84 37.37 50.86
N ILE A 5 -11.43 36.25 51.26
CA ILE A 5 -10.69 34.97 51.35
C ILE A 5 -10.76 34.17 50.03
N ILE A 6 -11.74 34.43 49.17
CA ILE A 6 -11.90 33.71 47.89
C ILE A 6 -10.93 34.25 46.81
N ALA A 7 -10.51 35.52 46.90
CA ALA A 7 -9.52 36.08 45.99
C ALA A 7 -8.09 35.60 46.28
N PHE A 8 -7.79 35.22 47.53
CA PHE A 8 -6.46 34.75 47.92
C PHE A 8 -6.22 33.27 47.58
N VAL A 9 -7.29 32.46 47.50
CA VAL A 9 -7.18 31.04 47.08
C VAL A 9 -7.12 30.90 45.55
N PHE A 10 -7.69 31.83 44.78
CA PHE A 10 -7.57 31.82 43.31
C PHE A 10 -6.22 32.34 42.79
N LEU A 11 -5.50 33.16 43.58
CA LEU A 11 -4.14 33.61 43.24
C LEU A 11 -3.02 32.60 43.60
N LEU A 12 -3.33 31.56 44.38
CA LEU A 12 -2.38 30.49 44.75
C LEU A 12 -2.43 29.27 43.82
N CYS A 13 -3.38 29.22 42.86
CA CYS A 13 -3.49 28.12 41.89
C CYS A 13 -3.00 28.46 40.47
N VAL A 14 -2.50 29.67 40.20
CA VAL A 14 -2.01 30.07 38.85
C VAL A 14 -0.49 30.33 38.84
N SER A 15 0.19 30.14 39.95
CA SER A 15 1.65 30.23 40.07
C SER A 15 2.34 28.85 40.06
N ALA A 16 1.78 27.88 39.33
CA ALA A 16 2.57 26.79 38.76
C ALA A 16 3.36 27.32 37.56
N PHE A 17 4.25 28.29 37.82
CA PHE A 17 5.25 28.71 36.85
C PHE A 17 6.07 27.48 36.45
N GLY A 18 6.12 27.25 35.14
CA GLY A 18 6.77 26.10 34.52
C GLY A 18 8.14 25.84 35.12
N GLN A 19 8.26 24.73 35.86
CA GLN A 19 9.55 24.08 35.99
C GLN A 19 9.97 23.71 34.57
N ALA A 20 11.06 24.32 34.10
CA ALA A 20 11.68 23.90 32.85
C ALA A 20 11.89 22.38 32.94
N LEU A 21 11.24 21.61 32.05
CA LEU A 21 11.39 20.16 32.00
C LEU A 21 12.89 19.83 31.98
N GLU A 22 13.34 19.01 32.93
CA GLU A 22 14.68 18.44 32.91
C GLU A 22 14.65 17.22 31.98
N PRO A 23 15.16 17.27 30.74
CA PRO A 23 14.81 16.30 29.70
C PRO A 23 15.29 14.85 29.98
N LEU A 24 16.28 14.70 30.85
CA LEU A 24 16.82 13.40 31.26
C LEU A 24 16.28 12.93 32.62
N GLN A 25 15.35 13.66 33.23
CA GLN A 25 14.77 13.28 34.51
C GLN A 25 13.70 12.20 34.30
N THR A 26 13.81 11.10 35.04
CA THR A 26 12.80 10.03 35.01
C THR A 26 11.73 10.23 36.07
N LEU A 27 10.61 9.49 35.98
CA LEU A 27 9.60 9.45 37.04
C LEU A 27 10.20 9.01 38.40
N ASN A 28 11.19 8.11 38.39
CA ASN A 28 11.92 7.68 39.59
C ASN A 28 13.12 8.60 39.88
N THR A 29 12.85 9.88 40.14
CA THR A 29 13.88 10.92 40.38
C THR A 29 14.82 10.57 41.54
N LYS A 30 14.29 10.00 42.63
CA LYS A 30 15.08 9.58 43.80
C LYS A 30 15.99 8.40 43.47
N GLY A 31 15.47 7.38 42.78
CA GLY A 31 16.24 6.22 42.34
C GLY A 31 17.34 6.59 41.35
N GLN A 32 17.01 7.45 40.38
CA GLN A 32 17.96 8.01 39.42
C GLN A 32 19.09 8.72 40.14
N LYS A 33 18.78 9.67 41.03
CA LYS A 33 19.79 10.42 41.78
C LYS A 33 20.70 9.49 42.57
N LYS A 34 20.14 8.53 43.30
CA LYS A 34 20.91 7.55 44.08
C LYS A 34 21.88 6.73 43.21
N TRP A 35 21.39 6.18 42.09
CA TRP A 35 22.21 5.38 41.18
C TRP A 35 23.32 6.23 40.56
N VAL A 36 23.00 7.42 40.05
CA VAL A 36 23.99 8.32 39.44
C VAL A 36 25.05 8.76 40.46
N ASP A 37 24.65 9.16 41.66
CA ASP A 37 25.59 9.58 42.71
C ASP A 37 26.49 8.43 43.18
N SER A 38 25.95 7.19 43.28
CA SER A 38 26.74 6.02 43.67
C SER A 38 27.87 5.68 42.68
N ILE A 39 27.66 5.96 41.39
CA ILE A 39 28.67 5.74 40.35
C ILE A 39 29.61 6.95 40.29
N LEU A 40 29.07 8.16 40.09
CA LEU A 40 29.88 9.36 39.85
C LEU A 40 30.91 9.63 40.95
N ASN A 41 30.55 9.36 42.21
CA ASN A 41 31.41 9.61 43.36
C ASN A 41 32.52 8.57 43.52
N THR A 42 32.42 7.41 42.87
CA THR A 42 33.41 6.33 42.94
C THR A 42 34.34 6.30 41.72
N LEU A 43 34.00 6.99 40.63
CA LEU A 43 34.84 7.01 39.42
C LEU A 43 36.15 7.75 39.63
N SER A 44 37.24 7.13 39.15
CA SER A 44 38.53 7.79 38.96
C SER A 44 38.44 8.88 37.88
N VAL A 45 39.45 9.75 37.81
CA VAL A 45 39.55 10.77 36.75
C VAL A 45 39.53 10.12 35.36
N ASP A 46 40.27 9.01 35.19
CA ASP A 46 40.38 8.29 33.92
C ASP A 46 39.04 7.70 33.52
N GLN A 47 38.30 7.10 34.46
CA GLN A 47 36.96 6.58 34.21
C GLN A 47 35.97 7.70 33.85
N LYS A 48 36.04 8.86 34.53
CA LYS A 48 35.20 10.02 34.20
C LYS A 48 35.47 10.55 32.78
N ILE A 49 36.74 10.64 32.39
CA ILE A 49 37.15 11.03 31.04
C ILE A 49 36.67 9.98 30.02
N GLY A 50 36.83 8.70 30.32
CA GLY A 50 36.34 7.58 29.49
C GLY A 50 34.86 7.71 29.11
N GLN A 51 34.02 8.09 30.09
CA GLN A 51 32.58 8.26 29.87
C GLN A 51 32.22 9.32 28.84
N LEU A 52 33.13 10.24 28.48
CA LEU A 52 32.90 11.26 27.46
C LEU A 52 32.89 10.69 26.04
N PHE A 53 33.43 9.50 25.79
CA PHE A 53 33.62 8.99 24.44
C PHE A 53 32.52 8.03 23.98
N MET A 54 32.03 8.25 22.76
CA MET A 54 31.20 7.28 22.02
C MET A 54 31.95 6.81 20.76
N VAL A 55 32.28 5.52 20.71
CA VAL A 55 33.19 4.97 19.70
C VAL A 55 32.43 4.24 18.59
N GLN A 56 32.94 4.32 17.36
CA GLN A 56 32.35 3.62 16.23
C GLN A 56 32.54 2.09 16.30
N ALA A 57 31.45 1.34 16.18
CA ALA A 57 31.44 -0.12 16.10
C ALA A 57 30.76 -0.61 14.82
N TYR A 58 31.17 -1.77 14.34
CA TYR A 58 30.63 -2.40 13.13
C TYR A 58 30.24 -3.84 13.43
N SER A 59 29.03 -4.25 13.04
CA SER A 59 28.60 -5.64 13.17
C SER A 59 28.92 -6.48 11.93
N ASN A 60 29.31 -5.86 10.81
CA ASN A 60 29.78 -6.57 9.62
C ASN A 60 31.29 -6.89 9.59
N ARG A 61 32.05 -6.47 10.61
CA ARG A 61 33.50 -6.73 10.71
C ARG A 61 33.78 -8.02 11.49
N ASP A 62 35.02 -8.48 11.38
CA ASP A 62 35.51 -9.73 11.93
C ASP A 62 35.83 -9.64 13.44
N GLU A 63 36.34 -10.75 13.98
CA GLU A 63 36.70 -10.87 15.40
C GLU A 63 37.81 -9.90 15.81
N THR A 64 38.68 -9.49 14.88
CA THR A 64 39.73 -8.50 15.12
C THR A 64 39.12 -7.16 15.54
N HIS A 65 38.07 -6.71 14.84
CA HIS A 65 37.33 -5.51 15.21
C HIS A 65 36.65 -5.66 16.57
N THR A 66 36.03 -6.82 16.85
CA THR A 66 35.42 -7.10 18.16
C THR A 66 36.43 -6.99 19.30
N LYS A 67 37.61 -7.59 19.16
CA LYS A 67 38.69 -7.52 20.16
C LYS A 67 39.20 -6.09 20.35
N TYR A 68 39.32 -5.32 19.28
CA TYR A 68 39.69 -3.90 19.36
C TYR A 68 38.67 -3.09 20.17
N ILE A 69 37.35 -3.27 19.92
CA ILE A 69 36.32 -2.57 20.69
C ILE A 69 36.32 -3.00 22.16
N LYS A 70 36.48 -4.30 22.45
CA LYS A 70 36.63 -4.79 23.83
C LYS A 70 37.80 -4.13 24.55
N LYS A 71 38.96 -4.04 23.89
CA LYS A 71 40.14 -3.36 24.43
C LYS A 71 39.84 -1.91 24.80
N LEU A 72 39.13 -1.18 23.94
CA LEU A 72 38.75 0.21 24.23
C LEU A 72 37.79 0.31 25.43
N ILE A 73 36.85 -0.63 25.57
CA ILE A 73 35.94 -0.70 26.72
C ILE A 73 36.72 -0.98 28.01
N GLU A 74 37.63 -1.94 28.00
CA GLU A 74 38.40 -2.36 29.17
C GLU A 74 39.43 -1.30 29.57
N GLU A 75 40.24 -0.78 28.64
CA GLU A 75 41.33 0.15 28.94
C GLU A 75 40.85 1.57 29.22
N PHE A 76 39.90 2.08 28.44
CA PHE A 76 39.46 3.48 28.53
C PHE A 76 38.10 3.66 29.19
N GLN A 77 37.38 2.58 29.53
CA GLN A 77 36.07 2.63 30.21
C GLN A 77 35.11 3.60 29.50
N ILE A 78 34.99 3.44 28.17
CA ILE A 78 34.26 4.36 27.30
C ILE A 78 32.77 4.50 27.69
N GLY A 79 32.18 5.64 27.36
CA GLY A 79 30.78 5.94 27.71
C GLY A 79 29.75 5.20 26.86
N GLY A 80 30.07 4.95 25.59
CA GLY A 80 29.17 4.29 24.67
C GLY A 80 29.79 3.89 23.33
N LEU A 81 28.96 3.29 22.48
CA LEU A 81 29.28 2.88 21.12
C LEU A 81 28.22 3.41 20.15
N ILE A 82 28.61 3.76 18.92
CA ILE A 82 27.69 3.98 17.81
C ILE A 82 27.86 2.86 16.79
N PHE A 83 26.80 2.09 16.53
CA PHE A 83 26.83 1.03 15.52
C PHE A 83 26.62 1.59 14.11
N MET A 84 27.41 1.07 13.18
CA MET A 84 27.35 1.38 11.75
C MET A 84 26.82 0.17 10.96
N GLN A 85 27.39 -0.14 9.80
CA GLN A 85 26.84 -1.14 8.90
C GLN A 85 26.90 -2.57 9.46
N GLY A 86 25.84 -3.34 9.22
CA GLY A 86 25.81 -4.80 9.44
C GLY A 86 24.40 -5.40 9.46
N THR A 87 24.12 -6.30 10.41
CA THR A 87 22.82 -6.99 10.54
C THR A 87 22.30 -6.91 11.98
N PRO A 88 20.97 -6.95 12.20
CA PRO A 88 20.40 -6.80 13.53
C PRO A 88 20.79 -7.91 14.50
N GLU A 89 20.88 -9.17 14.03
CA GLU A 89 21.26 -10.32 14.87
C GLU A 89 22.70 -10.20 15.36
N LYS A 90 23.62 -9.82 14.47
CA LYS A 90 25.03 -9.67 14.84
C LYS A 90 25.24 -8.46 15.73
N GLN A 91 24.48 -7.39 15.54
CA GLN A 91 24.48 -6.25 16.46
C GLN A 91 23.99 -6.64 17.86
N VAL A 92 22.89 -7.40 17.98
CA VAL A 92 22.39 -7.88 19.28
C VAL A 92 23.46 -8.69 20.00
N LYS A 93 24.06 -9.67 19.32
CA LYS A 93 25.14 -10.50 19.87
C LYS A 93 26.32 -9.66 20.35
N LEU A 94 26.78 -8.72 19.52
CA LEU A 94 27.90 -7.85 19.89
C LEU A 94 27.54 -6.88 21.02
N THR A 95 26.30 -6.39 21.07
CA THR A 95 25.81 -5.55 22.16
C THR A 95 25.86 -6.32 23.49
N ASN A 96 25.39 -7.57 23.52
CA ASN A 96 25.50 -8.42 24.71
C ASN A 96 26.97 -8.60 25.15
N ILE A 97 27.87 -8.89 24.20
CA ILE A 97 29.30 -9.03 24.48
C ILE A 97 29.88 -7.74 25.07
N TYR A 98 29.66 -6.60 24.43
CA TYR A 98 30.22 -5.31 24.86
C TYR A 98 29.64 -4.85 26.20
N GLN A 99 28.34 -5.04 26.43
CA GLN A 99 27.72 -4.75 27.72
C GLN A 99 28.29 -5.63 28.83
N SER A 100 28.53 -6.92 28.58
CA SER A 100 29.15 -7.82 29.57
C SER A 100 30.61 -7.50 29.88
N THR A 101 31.30 -6.81 28.96
CA THR A 101 32.70 -6.39 29.12
C THR A 101 32.81 -5.06 29.88
N SER A 102 31.74 -4.25 29.89
CA SER A 102 31.76 -2.92 30.49
C SER A 102 31.34 -2.93 31.97
N HIS A 103 32.12 -2.29 32.84
CA HIS A 103 31.75 -2.13 34.25
C HIS A 103 30.58 -1.16 34.45
N ILE A 104 30.55 -0.08 33.65
CA ILE A 104 29.44 0.87 33.60
C ILE A 104 28.69 0.61 32.29
N PRO A 105 27.38 0.35 32.30
CA PRO A 105 26.65 0.02 31.07
C PRO A 105 26.86 1.04 29.96
N LEU A 106 27.08 0.58 28.73
CA LEU A 106 27.36 1.43 27.56
C LEU A 106 26.05 2.02 27.01
N LEU A 107 26.09 3.31 26.62
CA LEU A 107 25.07 3.83 25.71
C LEU A 107 25.33 3.30 24.30
N ILE A 108 24.30 2.82 23.64
CA ILE A 108 24.39 2.32 22.27
C ILE A 108 23.63 3.29 21.36
N GLY A 109 24.38 3.97 20.50
CA GLY A 109 23.90 4.91 19.51
C GLY A 109 23.76 4.32 18.11
N PHE A 110 22.93 4.96 17.29
CA PHE A 110 22.65 4.53 15.93
C PHE A 110 22.15 5.71 15.08
N ASP A 111 22.41 5.68 13.77
CA ASP A 111 21.77 6.58 12.80
C ASP A 111 20.62 5.86 12.09
N GLY A 112 19.39 6.12 12.50
CA GLY A 112 18.18 5.52 11.92
C GLY A 112 17.13 6.57 11.58
N GLU A 113 17.39 7.43 10.60
CA GLU A 113 16.47 8.52 10.22
C GLU A 113 15.17 8.02 9.57
N TRP A 114 15.23 6.94 8.80
CA TRP A 114 14.09 6.31 8.12
C TRP A 114 13.97 4.83 8.49
N GLY A 115 14.38 4.47 9.71
CA GLY A 115 14.45 3.09 10.18
C GLY A 115 15.88 2.55 10.29
N LEU A 116 15.99 1.35 10.84
CA LEU A 116 17.28 0.67 11.03
C LEU A 116 17.98 0.35 9.69
N ASP A 117 17.23 0.32 8.58
CA ASP A 117 17.72 0.04 7.22
C ASP A 117 18.80 1.03 6.76
N MET A 118 18.87 2.20 7.40
CA MET A 118 19.94 3.17 7.16
C MET A 118 21.34 2.59 7.39
N ARG A 119 21.51 1.63 8.32
CA ARG A 119 22.80 0.94 8.55
C ARG A 119 22.69 -0.59 8.56
N LEU A 120 21.57 -1.15 9.01
CA LEU A 120 21.39 -2.59 9.16
C LEU A 120 20.62 -3.18 7.98
N LYS A 121 21.25 -4.13 7.28
CA LYS A 121 20.57 -4.90 6.23
C LYS A 121 19.46 -5.74 6.83
N HIS A 122 18.45 -6.05 6.02
CA HIS A 122 17.31 -6.89 6.41
C HIS A 122 16.57 -6.32 7.62
N THR A 123 16.29 -5.03 7.60
CA THR A 123 15.44 -4.37 8.60
C THR A 123 14.39 -3.52 7.90
N PHE A 124 13.36 -3.09 8.63
CA PHE A 124 12.27 -2.34 8.04
C PHE A 124 12.70 -0.91 7.66
N ARG A 125 12.24 -0.45 6.49
CA ARG A 125 12.54 0.88 5.93
C ARG A 125 11.27 1.72 5.83
N TYR A 126 11.27 2.87 6.49
CA TYR A 126 10.21 3.88 6.43
C TYR A 126 10.44 4.92 5.31
N PRO A 127 9.44 5.75 4.96
CA PRO A 127 9.63 6.84 4.01
C PRO A 127 10.68 7.84 4.51
N TRP A 128 11.34 8.54 3.59
CA TRP A 128 12.27 9.61 3.97
C TRP A 128 11.53 10.81 4.57
N ASN A 129 12.21 11.62 5.38
CA ASN A 129 11.60 12.77 6.04
C ASN A 129 10.93 13.74 5.06
N MET A 130 11.47 13.94 3.85
CA MET A 130 10.79 14.79 2.86
C MET A 130 9.43 14.22 2.44
N THR A 131 9.30 12.90 2.30
CA THR A 131 8.00 12.27 2.09
C THR A 131 7.09 12.43 3.32
N LEU A 132 7.63 12.24 4.52
CA LEU A 132 6.90 12.39 5.79
C LEU A 132 6.44 13.84 6.04
N GLY A 133 7.16 14.82 5.51
CA GLY A 133 6.82 16.23 5.54
C GLY A 133 5.54 16.57 4.79
N ALA A 134 5.14 15.72 3.84
CA ALA A 134 3.92 15.89 3.05
C ALA A 134 2.66 15.38 3.75
N VAL A 135 2.82 14.46 4.71
CA VAL A 135 1.73 13.90 5.52
C VAL A 135 1.07 15.02 6.32
N GLN A 136 -0.26 15.06 6.42
CA GLN A 136 -0.95 16.10 7.20
C GLN A 136 -1.27 15.64 8.63
N ASN A 137 -1.41 14.33 8.85
CA ASN A 137 -1.70 13.76 10.15
C ASN A 137 -0.42 13.45 10.95
N ASN A 138 -0.06 14.33 11.89
CA ASN A 138 1.12 14.15 12.76
C ASN A 138 1.03 12.95 13.71
N LYS A 139 -0.15 12.37 13.96
CA LYS A 139 -0.28 11.13 14.73
C LYS A 139 0.43 9.95 14.05
N LEU A 140 0.43 9.90 12.72
CA LEU A 140 1.17 8.87 11.97
C LEU A 140 2.70 9.04 12.13
N ILE A 141 3.17 10.28 12.31
CA ILE A 141 4.59 10.59 12.54
C ILE A 141 5.00 10.20 13.96
N GLU A 142 4.12 10.42 14.94
CA GLU A 142 4.30 9.91 16.30
C GLU A 142 4.34 8.38 16.31
N GLN A 143 3.40 7.70 15.62
CA GLN A 143 3.42 6.25 15.47
C GLN A 143 4.68 5.72 14.79
N PHE A 144 5.19 6.42 13.76
CA PHE A 144 6.49 6.12 13.15
C PHE A 144 7.63 6.20 14.17
N GLY A 145 7.65 7.28 14.97
CA GLY A 145 8.61 7.42 16.07
C GLY A 145 8.54 6.27 17.07
N THR A 146 7.33 5.87 17.48
CA THR A 146 7.10 4.74 18.39
C THR A 146 7.64 3.43 17.80
N ARG A 147 7.22 3.06 16.58
CA ARG A 147 7.65 1.81 15.92
C ARG A 147 9.16 1.75 15.73
N LEU A 148 9.77 2.85 15.29
CA LEU A 148 11.23 2.94 15.17
C LEU A 148 11.92 2.82 16.52
N GLY A 149 11.40 3.45 17.57
CA GLY A 149 11.92 3.29 18.93
C GLY A 149 11.83 1.85 19.44
N GLU A 150 10.75 1.13 19.12
CA GLU A 150 10.59 -0.29 19.47
C GLU A 150 11.61 -1.17 18.73
N HIS A 151 11.80 -0.94 17.42
CA HIS A 151 12.84 -1.60 16.63
C HIS A 151 14.23 -1.33 17.22
N SER A 152 14.52 -0.07 17.54
CA SER A 152 15.78 0.35 18.17
C SER A 152 16.02 -0.38 19.48
N LYS A 153 15.05 -0.35 20.40
CA LYS A 153 15.14 -1.02 21.70
C LYS A 153 15.34 -2.53 21.55
N ARG A 154 14.66 -3.14 20.58
CA ARG A 154 14.74 -4.58 20.32
C ARG A 154 16.15 -5.05 19.94
N VAL A 155 16.92 -4.18 19.29
CA VAL A 155 18.32 -4.43 18.89
C VAL A 155 19.35 -3.74 19.80
N GLY A 156 18.92 -3.27 20.99
CA GLY A 156 19.81 -2.73 22.01
C GLY A 156 20.25 -1.29 21.81
N ILE A 157 19.57 -0.52 20.96
CA ILE A 157 19.86 0.90 20.72
C ILE A 157 19.16 1.73 21.80
N HIS A 158 19.92 2.62 22.43
CA HIS A 158 19.46 3.51 23.50
C HIS A 158 19.29 4.95 23.02
N ILE A 159 20.06 5.37 22.01
CA ILE A 159 19.96 6.69 21.39
C ILE A 159 19.93 6.55 19.88
N ASN A 160 18.93 7.16 19.25
CA ASN A 160 18.88 7.29 17.80
C ASN A 160 19.24 8.72 17.43
N PHE A 161 20.20 8.90 16.53
CA PHE A 161 20.64 10.19 16.02
C PHE A 161 19.64 10.75 15.00
N ALA A 162 18.40 10.97 15.44
CA ALA A 162 17.25 11.48 14.70
C ALA A 162 16.26 12.17 15.67
N PRO A 163 15.41 13.09 15.21
CA PRO A 163 15.22 13.52 13.81
C PRO A 163 16.25 14.56 13.31
N VAL A 164 16.36 14.62 11.98
CA VAL A 164 16.90 15.80 11.28
C VAL A 164 15.84 16.91 11.32
N VAL A 165 16.21 18.08 11.83
CA VAL A 165 15.33 19.24 12.02
C VAL A 165 15.75 20.45 11.21
N ASP A 166 16.71 20.26 10.29
CA ASP A 166 17.20 21.28 9.40
C ASP A 166 16.10 21.77 8.45
N ILE A 167 15.99 23.09 8.27
CA ILE A 167 15.04 23.71 7.34
C ILE A 167 15.66 23.76 5.93
N ASN A 168 15.16 22.94 5.02
CA ASN A 168 15.78 22.76 3.70
C ASN A 168 15.28 23.80 2.69
N THR A 169 15.71 25.05 2.84
CA THR A 169 15.35 26.18 1.96
C THR A 169 16.07 26.19 0.61
N ASN A 170 17.07 25.33 0.42
CA ASN A 170 17.89 25.28 -0.79
C ASN A 170 17.78 23.92 -1.50
N PRO A 171 17.10 23.87 -2.66
CA PRO A 171 16.93 22.63 -3.42
C PRO A 171 18.22 21.97 -3.93
N GLU A 172 19.31 22.73 -4.05
CA GLU A 172 20.61 22.22 -4.49
C GLU A 172 21.48 21.75 -3.30
N ASN A 173 20.99 21.78 -2.06
CA ASN A 173 21.69 21.25 -0.90
C ASN A 173 21.94 19.74 -1.08
N PRO A 174 23.21 19.29 -1.21
CA PRO A 174 23.52 17.90 -1.51
C PRO A 174 23.46 16.98 -0.27
N ILE A 175 23.38 17.55 0.94
CA ILE A 175 23.55 16.83 2.21
C ILE A 175 22.23 16.61 2.95
N ILE A 176 21.38 17.64 3.01
CA ILE A 176 20.09 17.55 3.71
C ILE A 176 19.02 17.02 2.76
N GLY A 177 18.58 17.80 1.77
CA GLY A 177 17.65 17.34 0.74
C GLY A 177 16.51 16.50 1.32
N ASN A 178 16.37 15.25 0.85
CA ASN A 178 15.31 14.31 1.27
C ASN A 178 15.34 13.92 2.77
N ARG A 179 16.39 14.26 3.53
CA ARG A 179 16.52 14.01 4.98
C ARG A 179 15.81 15.04 5.84
N SER A 180 15.46 16.20 5.30
CA SER A 180 14.61 17.19 6.00
C SER A 180 13.14 16.91 5.75
N PHE A 181 12.29 17.32 6.69
CA PHE A 181 10.83 17.34 6.51
C PHE A 181 10.36 18.42 5.54
N GLY A 182 11.18 19.40 5.16
CA GLY A 182 10.77 20.46 4.22
C GLY A 182 11.46 21.80 4.44
N GLU A 183 10.90 22.84 3.83
CA GLU A 183 11.41 24.21 3.94
C GLU A 183 10.60 25.10 4.88
N ASP A 184 9.40 24.68 5.29
CA ASP A 184 8.60 25.42 6.26
C ASP A 184 8.99 25.06 7.69
N LYS A 185 9.43 26.07 8.45
CA LYS A 185 9.91 25.88 9.82
C LYS A 185 8.84 25.37 10.78
N PHE A 186 7.56 25.70 10.57
CA PHE A 186 6.49 25.26 11.45
C PHE A 186 6.21 23.77 11.23
N ASN A 187 6.01 23.35 9.98
CA ASN A 187 5.81 21.95 9.61
C ASN A 187 7.00 21.08 10.04
N VAL A 188 8.24 21.49 9.74
CA VAL A 188 9.44 20.73 10.17
C VAL A 188 9.46 20.55 11.70
N THR A 189 9.15 21.61 12.45
CA THR A 189 9.12 21.57 13.91
C THR A 189 8.04 20.61 14.43
N GLU A 190 6.82 20.70 13.92
CA GLU A 190 5.71 19.85 14.37
C GLU A 190 5.98 18.37 14.09
N LYS A 191 6.54 18.05 12.92
CA LYS A 191 6.96 16.69 12.55
C LYS A 191 8.07 16.17 13.46
N ALA A 192 9.07 16.99 13.73
CA ALA A 192 10.17 16.65 14.61
C ALA A 192 9.67 16.39 16.05
N VAL A 193 8.77 17.23 16.57
CA VAL A 193 8.17 17.04 17.90
C VAL A 193 7.38 15.73 17.97
N ALA A 194 6.55 15.43 16.95
CA ALA A 194 5.79 14.18 16.91
C ALA A 194 6.70 12.94 16.88
N PHE A 195 7.75 12.96 16.05
CA PHE A 195 8.74 11.88 15.99
C PHE A 195 9.45 11.70 17.34
N VAL A 196 9.98 12.78 17.92
CA VAL A 196 10.65 12.74 19.24
C VAL A 196 9.74 12.13 20.30
N LYS A 197 8.48 12.60 20.38
CA LYS A 197 7.49 12.10 21.33
C LYS A 197 7.28 10.59 21.18
N GLY A 198 7.07 10.11 19.96
CA GLY A 198 6.87 8.68 19.68
C GLY A 198 8.08 7.84 20.10
N MET A 199 9.29 8.24 19.68
CA MET A 199 10.51 7.48 19.94
C MET A 199 10.92 7.47 21.42
N GLN A 200 10.77 8.60 22.11
CA GLN A 200 11.09 8.69 23.53
C GLN A 200 10.05 7.97 24.41
N SER A 201 8.80 7.85 23.96
CA SER A 201 7.75 7.13 24.71
C SER A 201 8.08 5.66 24.99
N VAL A 202 8.97 5.06 24.19
CA VAL A 202 9.40 3.66 24.35
C VAL A 202 10.79 3.52 24.99
N GLY A 203 11.39 4.64 25.42
CA GLY A 203 12.66 4.68 26.16
C GLY A 203 13.91 4.73 25.27
N VAL A 204 13.81 5.26 24.05
CA VAL A 204 14.96 5.54 23.17
C VAL A 204 15.15 7.06 23.07
N LEU A 205 16.35 7.55 23.42
CA LEU A 205 16.66 8.97 23.38
C LEU A 205 16.63 9.47 21.93
N ALA A 206 15.94 10.58 21.70
CA ALA A 206 16.00 11.31 20.45
C ALA A 206 17.14 12.34 20.45
N ASN A 207 17.62 12.66 19.26
CA ASN A 207 18.69 13.62 19.04
C ASN A 207 18.34 14.55 17.88
N ALA A 208 18.00 15.79 18.19
CA ALA A 208 17.73 16.79 17.16
C ALA A 208 19.06 17.23 16.52
N LYS A 209 19.13 17.14 15.19
CA LYS A 209 20.33 17.50 14.42
C LYS A 209 20.01 18.29 13.12
N HIS A 210 20.89 19.15 12.64
CA HIS A 210 22.27 19.35 13.10
C HIS A 210 22.45 20.80 13.56
N PHE A 211 22.60 21.03 14.87
CA PHE A 211 22.63 22.37 15.44
C PHE A 211 23.90 23.13 14.99
N PRO A 212 23.84 24.42 14.64
CA PRO A 212 22.68 25.35 14.71
C PRO A 212 21.78 25.41 13.46
N GLY A 213 21.91 24.46 12.52
CA GLY A 213 21.09 24.34 11.30
C GLY A 213 21.93 24.22 10.03
N HIS A 214 21.82 23.09 9.33
CA HIS A 214 22.61 22.70 8.15
C HIS A 214 21.80 22.75 6.83
N GLY A 215 20.56 23.25 6.90
CA GLY A 215 19.57 23.15 5.83
C GLY A 215 19.86 23.93 4.54
N ASP A 216 20.76 24.91 4.58
CA ASP A 216 21.07 25.80 3.44
C ASP A 216 22.59 25.90 3.15
N THR A 217 23.29 24.77 3.16
CA THR A 217 24.69 24.71 2.70
C THR A 217 24.78 24.25 1.25
N ALA A 218 25.50 25.00 0.41
CA ALA A 218 25.80 24.61 -0.97
C ALA A 218 27.02 23.67 -1.11
N THR A 219 27.83 23.51 -0.04
CA THR A 219 29.07 22.72 -0.03
C THR A 219 28.96 21.46 0.84
N ASP A 220 29.58 20.36 0.39
CA ASP A 220 29.58 19.08 1.10
C ASP A 220 30.50 19.11 2.34
N SER A 221 29.89 18.95 3.52
CA SER A 221 30.58 18.94 4.82
C SER A 221 31.60 17.82 5.00
N HIS A 222 31.50 16.73 4.22
CA HIS A 222 32.44 15.61 4.29
C HIS A 222 33.77 15.91 3.57
N LYS A 223 33.82 16.96 2.75
CA LYS A 223 35.01 17.33 1.96
C LYS A 223 35.62 18.65 2.40
N THR A 224 34.81 19.59 2.86
CA THR A 224 35.21 20.94 3.31
C THR A 224 34.28 21.42 4.41
N LEU A 225 34.75 22.27 5.33
CA LEU A 225 33.89 22.86 6.36
C LEU A 225 32.80 23.73 5.69
N PRO A 226 31.49 23.41 5.83
CA PRO A 226 30.43 24.19 5.20
C PRO A 226 30.39 25.60 5.77
N TYR A 227 30.20 26.56 4.88
CA TYR A 227 30.18 27.97 5.22
C TYR A 227 28.75 28.52 5.12
N LEU A 228 28.27 29.15 6.19
CA LEU A 228 26.96 29.78 6.27
C LEU A 228 27.12 31.25 6.63
N ASP A 229 26.93 32.12 5.64
CA ASP A 229 27.01 33.58 5.80
C ASP A 229 25.63 34.19 6.05
N PHE A 230 25.01 33.82 7.17
CA PHE A 230 23.68 34.28 7.55
C PHE A 230 23.74 35.28 8.70
N SER A 231 22.84 36.26 8.67
CA SER A 231 22.66 37.18 9.80
C SER A 231 22.11 36.46 11.02
N LEU A 232 22.42 36.99 12.21
CA LEU A 232 21.86 36.49 13.47
C LEU A 232 20.33 36.45 13.47
N ASN A 233 19.68 37.46 12.88
CA ASN A 233 18.22 37.53 12.80
C ASN A 233 17.62 36.40 11.95
N ARG A 234 18.29 36.03 10.85
CA ARG A 234 17.88 34.90 10.03
C ARG A 234 18.03 33.59 10.81
N LEU A 235 19.23 33.34 11.35
CA LEU A 235 19.52 32.16 12.17
C LEU A 235 18.51 32.00 13.30
N ASP A 236 18.19 33.09 13.99
CA ASP A 236 17.25 33.11 15.10
C ASP A 236 15.80 32.75 14.70
N SER A 237 15.39 33.18 13.50
CA SER A 237 14.00 33.10 13.03
C SER A 237 13.71 31.88 12.15
N ILE A 238 14.72 31.25 11.54
CA ILE A 238 14.58 30.10 10.65
C ILE A 238 15.32 28.89 11.22
N GLU A 239 16.65 28.89 11.21
CA GLU A 239 17.47 27.72 11.51
C GLU A 239 17.37 27.29 13.00
N LEU A 240 17.34 28.24 13.93
CA LEU A 240 17.22 27.99 15.37
C LEU A 240 15.77 27.79 15.84
N TYR A 241 14.78 28.06 14.98
CA TYR A 241 13.37 28.00 15.37
C TYR A 241 12.94 26.60 15.86
N PRO A 242 13.24 25.48 15.14
CA PRO A 242 12.87 24.15 15.60
C PRO A 242 13.42 23.83 16.98
N TYR A 243 14.70 24.15 17.23
CA TYR A 243 15.35 23.93 18.52
C TYR A 243 14.66 24.68 19.66
N LYS A 244 14.32 25.96 19.47
CA LYS A 244 13.62 26.76 20.49
C LYS A 244 12.28 26.15 20.88
N GLN A 245 11.56 25.55 19.93
CA GLN A 245 10.27 24.91 20.23
C GLN A 245 10.47 23.54 20.87
N MET A 246 11.41 22.73 20.36
CA MET A 246 11.68 21.41 20.91
C MET A 246 12.27 21.44 22.32
N PHE A 247 12.96 22.52 22.73
CA PHE A 247 13.44 22.65 24.11
C PHE A 247 12.31 22.92 25.12
N LYS A 248 11.11 23.25 24.63
CA LYS A 248 9.89 23.29 25.47
C LYS A 248 9.28 21.90 25.67
N THR A 249 9.77 20.89 24.94
CA THR A 249 9.40 19.48 25.10
C THR A 249 10.49 18.74 25.87
N ASP A 250 10.34 17.43 26.03
CA ASP A 250 11.27 16.54 26.71
C ASP A 250 12.46 16.08 25.83
N LEU A 251 12.88 16.86 24.82
CA LEU A 251 13.96 16.47 23.92
C LEU A 251 15.25 16.09 24.68
N ALA A 252 15.64 14.82 24.60
CA ALA A 252 16.71 14.29 25.43
C ALA A 252 18.12 14.74 25.00
N SER A 253 18.36 14.94 23.70
CA SER A 253 19.69 15.27 23.20
C SER A 253 19.72 16.12 21.92
N VAL A 254 20.86 16.77 21.67
CA VAL A 254 21.14 17.57 20.47
C VAL A 254 22.54 17.22 19.95
N MET A 255 22.70 17.15 18.63
CA MET A 255 24.01 17.03 17.96
C MET A 255 24.43 18.36 17.34
N ILE A 256 25.68 18.75 17.58
CA ILE A 256 26.30 19.95 17.05
C ILE A 256 27.09 19.61 15.77
N ALA A 257 26.72 20.24 14.67
CA ALA A 257 27.41 20.11 13.39
C ALA A 257 28.79 20.75 13.41
N HIS A 258 29.62 20.38 12.44
CA HIS A 258 30.84 21.08 12.08
C HIS A 258 30.54 22.12 10.99
N LEU A 259 30.14 23.35 11.37
CA LEU A 259 29.82 24.43 10.43
C LEU A 259 30.69 25.66 10.70
N ASN A 260 31.02 26.41 9.66
CA ASN A 260 31.61 27.74 9.76
C ASN A 260 30.49 28.79 9.63
N VAL A 261 30.15 29.44 10.75
CA VAL A 261 29.04 30.41 10.83
C VAL A 261 29.57 31.71 11.46
N PRO A 262 30.10 32.66 10.68
CA PRO A 262 30.78 33.85 11.20
C PRO A 262 29.94 34.70 12.16
N ALA A 263 28.62 34.73 11.95
CA ALA A 263 27.70 35.45 12.82
C ALA A 263 27.60 34.86 14.24
N LEU A 264 27.92 33.57 14.42
CA LEU A 264 27.91 32.88 15.71
C LEU A 264 29.31 32.69 16.29
N GLU A 265 30.32 32.56 15.43
CA GLU A 265 31.73 32.43 15.80
C GLU A 265 32.59 33.30 14.89
N SER A 266 33.09 34.43 15.43
CA SER A 266 33.88 35.38 14.67
C SER A 266 35.31 34.90 14.38
N LYS A 267 35.81 33.91 15.13
CA LYS A 267 37.15 33.36 14.89
C LYS A 267 37.13 32.44 13.68
N ALA A 268 37.76 32.88 12.60
CA ALA A 268 37.88 32.11 11.36
C ALA A 268 38.47 30.70 11.61
N GLY A 269 37.89 29.70 10.94
CA GLY A 269 38.35 28.31 11.01
C GLY A 269 37.95 27.56 12.27
N VAL A 270 37.10 28.13 13.14
CA VAL A 270 36.54 27.44 14.32
C VAL A 270 35.13 26.92 14.01
N PRO A 271 34.93 25.61 13.80
CA PRO A 271 33.63 25.00 13.66
C PRO A 271 32.69 25.22 14.86
N THR A 272 31.39 25.25 14.60
CA THR A 272 30.32 25.37 15.61
C THR A 272 30.42 24.33 16.73
N SER A 273 30.82 23.09 16.42
CA SER A 273 30.97 22.00 17.40
C SER A 273 32.03 22.23 18.47
N ILE A 274 33.00 23.11 18.22
CA ILE A 274 34.12 23.40 19.11
C ILE A 274 34.21 24.89 19.48
N SER A 275 33.15 25.64 19.17
CA SER A 275 32.99 27.03 19.60
C SER A 275 32.28 27.10 20.95
N TYR A 276 32.94 27.70 21.94
CA TYR A 276 32.32 28.02 23.23
C TYR A 276 31.15 29.00 23.10
N ASN A 277 31.21 29.93 22.13
CA ASN A 277 30.12 30.88 21.88
C ASN A 277 28.86 30.17 21.38
N VAL A 278 29.01 29.11 20.58
CA VAL A 278 27.87 28.34 20.04
C VAL A 278 27.36 27.30 21.04
N VAL A 279 28.23 26.46 21.57
CA VAL A 279 27.80 25.33 22.40
C VAL A 279 27.43 25.76 23.82
N THR A 280 28.17 26.70 24.42
CA THR A 280 27.87 27.16 25.78
C THR A 280 27.00 28.41 25.79
N LYS A 281 27.46 29.54 25.24
CA LYS A 281 26.71 30.80 25.36
C LYS A 281 25.36 30.77 24.63
N LEU A 282 25.33 30.23 23.41
CA LEU A 282 24.07 30.13 22.65
C LEU A 282 23.20 28.97 23.13
N LEU A 283 23.65 27.72 22.96
CA LEU A 283 22.80 26.55 23.19
C LEU A 283 22.43 26.35 24.67
N LYS A 284 23.40 26.41 25.58
CA LYS A 284 23.16 26.11 27.01
C LYS A 284 22.62 27.31 27.77
N GLU A 285 23.25 28.47 27.62
CA GLU A 285 22.89 29.67 28.41
C GLU A 285 21.70 30.41 27.80
N LYS A 286 21.81 30.86 26.54
CA LYS A 286 20.76 31.67 25.90
C LYS A 286 19.50 30.86 25.56
N MET A 287 19.66 29.66 25.02
CA MET A 287 18.53 28.79 24.63
C MET A 287 18.08 27.84 25.75
N GLY A 288 18.83 27.74 26.85
CA GLY A 288 18.43 26.99 28.03
C GLY A 288 18.42 25.46 27.86
N PHE A 289 19.17 24.90 26.91
CA PHE A 289 19.17 23.45 26.68
C PHE A 289 19.85 22.69 27.83
N LYS A 290 19.11 21.77 28.46
CA LYS A 290 19.57 20.99 29.61
C LYS A 290 19.86 19.51 29.32
N GLY A 291 19.50 19.03 28.13
CA GLY A 291 19.74 17.64 27.70
C GLY A 291 21.20 17.32 27.41
N LEU A 292 21.43 16.17 26.77
CA LEU A 292 22.76 15.67 26.43
C LEU A 292 23.26 16.28 25.11
N ILE A 293 24.48 16.83 25.10
CA ILE A 293 25.05 17.48 23.91
C ILE A 293 26.13 16.57 23.29
N PHE A 294 25.95 16.23 22.02
CA PHE A 294 26.89 15.44 21.23
C PHE A 294 27.59 16.30 20.18
N THR A 295 28.86 16.02 19.92
CA THR A 295 29.48 16.43 18.66
C THR A 295 28.96 15.55 17.51
N ASP A 296 29.03 16.06 16.29
CA ASP A 296 29.14 15.19 15.11
C ASP A 296 30.51 14.45 15.12
N ALA A 297 30.74 13.56 14.14
CA ALA A 297 31.91 12.70 14.11
C ALA A 297 33.24 13.49 14.04
N LEU A 298 34.04 13.44 15.11
CA LEU A 298 35.27 14.24 15.27
C LEU A 298 36.40 13.81 14.33
N ASN A 299 36.36 12.59 13.80
CA ASN A 299 37.31 12.11 12.79
C ASN A 299 37.02 12.65 11.36
N MET A 300 36.02 13.51 11.17
CA MET A 300 35.72 14.11 9.87
C MET A 300 36.77 15.15 9.47
N LYS A 301 37.22 15.09 8.20
CA LYS A 301 38.23 15.99 7.64
C LYS A 301 37.90 17.49 7.79
N GLY A 302 36.61 17.86 7.74
CA GLY A 302 36.17 19.25 7.90
C GLY A 302 36.36 19.80 9.32
N ALA A 303 36.47 18.93 10.32
CA ALA A 303 36.68 19.29 11.72
C ALA A 303 38.13 19.05 12.17
N SER A 304 38.83 18.09 11.56
CA SER A 304 40.14 17.59 11.98
C SER A 304 41.35 18.44 11.57
N ASN A 305 41.19 19.71 11.20
CA ASN A 305 42.31 20.63 10.91
C ASN A 305 42.99 21.15 12.20
N TYR A 306 43.20 20.26 13.16
CA TYR A 306 43.93 20.52 14.41
C TYR A 306 45.33 19.91 14.34
N ALA A 307 46.30 20.57 14.96
CA ALA A 307 47.71 20.27 14.75
C ALA A 307 48.14 18.90 15.30
N GLN A 308 47.51 18.40 16.37
CA GLN A 308 47.85 17.13 17.01
C GLN A 308 46.60 16.28 17.37
N PRO A 309 46.71 14.94 17.37
CA PRO A 309 45.65 14.06 17.85
C PRO A 309 45.21 14.40 19.28
N GLY A 310 43.89 14.41 19.53
CA GLY A 310 43.31 14.74 20.83
C GLY A 310 43.03 16.23 21.08
N ASP A 311 43.60 17.13 20.28
CA ASP A 311 43.35 18.58 20.44
C ASP A 311 41.90 18.95 20.13
N ILE A 312 41.31 18.32 19.11
CA ILE A 312 39.91 18.54 18.72
C ILE A 312 38.94 18.05 19.80
N ASP A 313 39.25 16.92 20.44
CA ASP A 313 38.46 16.33 21.53
C ASP A 313 38.44 17.26 22.75
N LEU A 314 39.61 17.79 23.13
CA LEU A 314 39.73 18.78 24.19
C LEU A 314 38.97 20.07 23.84
N ALA A 315 39.12 20.59 22.62
CA ALA A 315 38.43 21.79 22.16
C ALA A 315 36.90 21.62 22.19
N ALA A 316 36.39 20.47 21.73
CA ALA A 316 34.98 20.14 21.79
C ALA A 316 34.45 20.07 23.23
N PHE A 317 35.20 19.43 24.14
CA PHE A 317 34.81 19.37 25.55
C PHE A 317 34.80 20.76 26.22
N MET A 318 35.83 21.58 25.94
CA MET A 318 35.92 22.97 26.41
C MET A 318 34.77 23.84 25.88
N ALA A 319 34.36 23.63 24.63
CA ALA A 319 33.23 24.34 24.04
C ALA A 319 31.91 24.11 24.79
N GLY A 320 31.74 22.92 25.39
CA GLY A 320 30.58 22.61 26.23
C GLY A 320 29.89 21.28 25.93
N ASN A 321 30.41 20.49 24.99
CA ASN A 321 29.85 19.18 24.65
C ASN A 321 29.95 18.20 25.82
N ASP A 322 29.01 17.26 25.88
CA ASP A 322 28.95 16.25 26.93
C ASP A 322 29.51 14.89 26.46
N MET A 323 29.23 14.51 25.20
CA MET A 323 29.79 13.30 24.58
C MET A 323 30.47 13.62 23.25
N LEU A 324 31.65 13.03 23.07
CA LEU A 324 32.55 13.17 21.92
C LEU A 324 32.38 11.94 21.03
N LEU A 325 31.81 12.18 19.84
CA LEU A 325 31.41 11.13 18.91
C LEU A 325 32.54 10.81 17.93
N ILE A 326 32.91 9.53 17.84
CA ILE A 326 33.93 8.99 16.91
C ILE A 326 35.25 9.79 16.98
N PRO A 327 35.93 9.79 18.15
CA PRO A 327 37.25 10.40 18.29
C PRO A 327 38.26 9.71 17.36
N GLU A 328 39.25 10.46 16.86
CA GLU A 328 40.31 9.91 15.99
C GLU A 328 41.25 8.99 16.77
N ASN A 329 41.68 9.41 17.97
CA ASN A 329 42.58 8.64 18.82
C ASN A 329 42.23 8.85 20.31
N ILE A 330 41.59 7.84 20.90
CA ILE A 330 41.11 7.89 22.29
C ILE A 330 42.26 8.03 23.28
N SER A 331 43.37 7.32 23.08
CA SER A 331 44.52 7.37 23.98
C SER A 331 45.10 8.79 24.06
N ALA A 332 45.30 9.44 22.90
CA ALA A 332 45.76 10.82 22.83
C ALA A 332 44.75 11.80 23.45
N ALA A 333 43.46 11.65 23.16
CA ALA A 333 42.40 12.48 23.70
C ALA A 333 42.32 12.40 25.23
N VAL A 334 42.43 11.19 25.81
CA VAL A 334 42.46 10.97 27.26
C VAL A 334 43.66 11.68 27.88
N LEU A 335 44.86 11.53 27.31
CA LEU A 335 46.06 12.21 27.80
C LEU A 335 45.90 13.74 27.79
N LYS A 336 45.38 14.30 26.70
CA LYS A 336 45.13 15.75 26.57
C LYS A 336 44.12 16.28 27.60
N LEU A 337 43.02 15.55 27.83
CA LEU A 337 42.03 15.93 28.85
C LEU A 337 42.61 15.84 30.27
N LYS A 338 43.43 14.82 30.56
CA LYS A 338 44.13 14.71 31.86
C LYS A 338 45.10 15.86 32.09
N GLU A 339 45.89 16.20 31.08
CA GLU A 339 46.83 17.33 31.12
C GLU A 339 46.07 18.65 31.31
N ALA A 340 45.00 18.88 30.55
CA ALA A 340 44.16 20.06 30.69
C ALA A 340 43.53 20.18 32.09
N LEU A 341 43.12 19.07 32.71
CA LEU A 341 42.59 19.05 34.08
C LEU A 341 43.69 19.35 35.11
N LYS A 342 44.88 18.74 34.95
CA LYS A 342 46.05 18.99 35.81
C LYS A 342 46.48 20.45 35.77
N ASN A 343 46.40 21.07 34.59
CA ASN A 343 46.80 22.46 34.36
C ASN A 343 45.65 23.46 34.61
N ASN A 344 44.51 23.04 35.16
CA ASN A 344 43.31 23.86 35.39
C ASN A 344 42.72 24.54 34.15
N VAL A 345 43.03 24.05 32.95
CA VAL A 345 42.38 24.47 31.69
C VAL A 345 40.93 24.00 31.65
N ILE A 346 40.66 22.81 32.20
CA ILE A 346 39.31 22.32 32.51
C ILE A 346 39.19 22.01 34.00
N THR A 347 37.98 22.00 34.54
CA THR A 347 37.74 21.82 35.97
C THR A 347 37.01 20.51 36.29
N MET A 348 37.24 19.97 37.49
CA MET A 348 36.53 18.77 37.97
C MET A 348 35.00 18.95 38.02
N PRO A 349 34.43 20.11 38.45
CA PRO A 349 32.99 20.35 38.34
C PRO A 349 32.46 20.28 36.91
N ARG A 350 33.19 20.82 35.92
CA ARG A 350 32.81 20.76 34.51
C ARG A 350 32.78 19.31 33.99
N LEU A 351 33.77 18.50 34.36
CA LEU A 351 33.83 17.07 34.06
C LEU A 351 32.68 16.31 34.72
N ASN A 352 32.49 16.49 36.02
CA ASN A 352 31.41 15.85 36.78
C ASN A 352 30.03 16.21 36.22
N ALA A 353 29.83 17.44 35.72
CA ALA A 353 28.56 17.85 35.12
C ALA A 353 28.21 17.04 33.86
N SER A 354 29.16 16.83 32.94
CA SER A 354 28.92 15.98 31.76
C SER A 354 28.73 14.52 32.13
N VAL A 355 29.60 13.96 32.98
CA VAL A 355 29.48 12.56 33.40
C VAL A 355 28.15 12.31 34.10
N ARG A 356 27.67 13.25 34.92
CA ARG A 356 26.34 13.19 35.54
C ARG A 356 25.22 13.14 34.50
N LYS A 357 25.27 13.97 33.45
CA LYS A 357 24.28 13.93 32.37
C LYS A 357 24.30 12.59 31.61
N ILE A 358 25.49 12.06 31.33
CA ILE A 358 25.67 10.77 30.66
C ILE A 358 25.09 9.64 31.52
N LEU A 359 25.36 9.64 32.83
CA LEU A 359 24.76 8.67 33.75
C LEU A 359 23.24 8.87 33.86
N ASN A 360 22.73 10.11 33.91
CA ASN A 360 21.29 10.35 33.86
C ASN A 360 20.65 9.76 32.60
N ALA A 361 21.29 9.93 31.43
CA ALA A 361 20.82 9.35 30.17
C ALA A 361 20.85 7.81 30.20
N LYS A 362 21.88 7.19 30.78
CA LYS A 362 21.93 5.72 30.99
C LYS A 362 20.79 5.24 31.87
N TYR A 363 20.53 5.93 32.98
CA TYR A 363 19.41 5.61 33.85
C TYR A 363 18.07 5.74 33.11
N TRP A 364 17.89 6.84 32.37
CA TRP A 364 16.70 7.13 31.56
C TRP A 364 16.44 6.05 30.51
N ALA A 365 17.50 5.55 29.85
CA ALA A 365 17.43 4.44 28.90
C ALA A 365 17.22 3.05 29.55
N GLY A 366 17.10 2.97 30.88
CA GLY A 366 16.87 1.71 31.60
C GLY A 366 18.13 0.88 31.87
N LEU A 367 19.32 1.39 31.60
CA LEU A 367 20.58 0.63 31.76
C LEU A 367 20.94 0.34 33.22
N HIS A 368 20.31 1.00 34.19
CA HIS A 368 20.51 0.75 35.62
C HIS A 368 19.99 -0.63 36.08
N THR A 369 19.17 -1.29 35.25
CA THR A 369 18.70 -2.68 35.45
C THR A 369 18.87 -3.48 34.16
N TYR A 370 19.99 -3.27 33.45
CA TYR A 370 20.26 -3.94 32.17
C TYR A 370 20.18 -5.46 32.29
N THR A 371 19.53 -6.09 31.31
CA THR A 371 19.53 -7.53 31.09
C THR A 371 19.99 -7.83 29.66
N PRO A 372 20.77 -8.89 29.40
CA PRO A 372 21.13 -9.30 28.05
C PRO A 372 19.92 -9.43 27.12
N ILE A 373 20.08 -8.95 25.90
CA ILE A 373 19.04 -8.95 24.87
C ILE A 373 18.85 -10.38 24.35
N LYS A 374 17.60 -10.80 24.17
CA LYS A 374 17.28 -12.12 23.58
C LYS A 374 17.71 -12.17 22.11
N GLU A 375 18.45 -13.22 21.74
CA GLU A 375 19.02 -13.36 20.39
C GLU A 375 18.07 -14.03 19.36
N ASN A 376 16.99 -14.66 19.82
CA ASN A 376 16.01 -15.32 18.94
C ASN A 376 15.01 -14.31 18.37
N ASP A 377 14.38 -14.66 17.24
CA ASP A 377 13.22 -13.98 16.64
C ASP A 377 13.39 -12.49 16.27
N ILE A 378 14.63 -11.97 16.24
CA ILE A 378 14.93 -10.55 15.97
C ILE A 378 14.20 -10.01 14.73
N GLN A 379 14.24 -10.75 13.63
CA GLN A 379 13.65 -10.35 12.35
C GLN A 379 12.12 -10.22 12.43
N ALA A 380 11.46 -11.19 13.08
CA ALA A 380 10.01 -11.20 13.22
C ALA A 380 9.54 -10.01 14.08
N ASP A 381 10.31 -9.65 15.10
CA ASP A 381 9.98 -8.57 16.03
C ASP A 381 10.14 -7.17 15.42
N ILE A 382 10.99 -7.00 14.40
CA ILE A 382 11.28 -5.70 13.76
C ILE A 382 10.75 -5.57 12.33
N ILE A 383 10.10 -6.62 11.80
CA ILE A 383 9.43 -6.63 10.49
C ILE A 383 8.04 -7.23 10.68
N THR A 384 7.14 -6.44 11.26
CA THR A 384 5.77 -6.87 11.57
C THR A 384 4.79 -6.46 10.48
N ALA A 385 3.55 -6.95 10.56
CA ALA A 385 2.48 -6.47 9.69
C ALA A 385 2.08 -5.03 10.00
N GLU A 386 2.14 -4.62 11.27
CA GLU A 386 1.89 -3.25 11.70
C GLU A 386 2.84 -2.25 11.03
N ASP A 387 4.12 -2.59 10.91
CA ASP A 387 5.11 -1.77 10.20
C ASP A 387 4.73 -1.55 8.73
N LYS A 388 4.25 -2.60 8.06
CA LYS A 388 3.77 -2.54 6.67
C LYS A 388 2.52 -1.67 6.54
N VAL A 389 1.56 -1.81 7.45
CA VAL A 389 0.34 -0.99 7.48
C VAL A 389 0.68 0.49 7.71
N LEU A 390 1.59 0.78 8.65
CA LEU A 390 2.04 2.14 8.93
C LEU A 390 2.77 2.75 7.73
N TYR A 391 3.70 2.03 7.10
CA TYR A 391 4.37 2.48 5.89
C TYR A 391 3.38 2.84 4.78
N ARG A 392 2.40 1.97 4.52
CA ARG A 392 1.37 2.22 3.50
C ARG A 392 0.50 3.42 3.85
N SER A 393 0.18 3.62 5.12
CA SER A 393 -0.61 4.76 5.60
C SER A 393 0.15 6.08 5.46
N LEU A 394 1.45 6.10 5.81
CA LEU A 394 2.33 7.25 5.58
C LEU A 394 2.42 7.61 4.10
N MET A 395 2.59 6.61 3.22
CA MET A 395 2.63 6.86 1.77
C MET A 395 1.29 7.36 1.23
N LYS A 396 0.15 6.81 1.69
CA LYS A 396 -1.20 7.27 1.32
C LYS A 396 -1.43 8.74 1.68
N GLU A 397 -1.00 9.16 2.86
CA GLU A 397 -1.14 10.55 3.32
C GLU A 397 -0.08 11.50 2.71
N ALA A 398 1.02 10.97 2.16
CA ALA A 398 2.10 11.78 1.59
C ALA A 398 1.87 12.16 0.12
N VAL A 399 1.30 11.27 -0.71
CA VAL A 399 1.11 11.55 -2.16
C VAL A 399 0.36 12.87 -2.33
N THR A 400 0.91 13.74 -3.17
CA THR A 400 0.49 15.15 -3.28
C THR A 400 0.11 15.49 -4.71
N LEU A 401 -1.09 16.03 -4.93
CA LEU A 401 -1.56 16.56 -6.21
C LEU A 401 -1.37 18.07 -6.22
N VAL A 402 -0.46 18.59 -7.04
CA VAL A 402 -0.11 20.02 -7.03
C VAL A 402 -0.83 20.83 -8.11
N LYS A 403 -1.32 20.14 -9.14
CA LYS A 403 -2.12 20.72 -10.22
C LYS A 403 -3.22 19.75 -10.63
N ASN A 404 -4.43 20.25 -10.84
CA ASN A 404 -5.58 19.47 -11.31
C ASN A 404 -6.53 20.32 -12.17
N LYS A 405 -6.10 20.66 -13.39
CA LYS A 405 -6.89 21.45 -14.34
C LYS A 405 -8.14 20.66 -14.76
N ASN A 406 -9.30 21.31 -14.79
CA ASN A 406 -10.58 20.74 -15.23
C ASN A 406 -10.92 19.40 -14.57
N GLU A 407 -10.57 19.21 -13.29
CA GLU A 407 -10.73 17.94 -12.56
C GLU A 407 -10.18 16.73 -13.32
N ALA A 408 -9.00 16.87 -13.92
CA ALA A 408 -8.35 15.80 -14.65
C ALA A 408 -8.21 14.50 -13.84
N LEU A 409 -8.02 14.63 -12.52
CA LEU A 409 -8.02 13.55 -11.54
C LEU A 409 -9.13 13.73 -10.48
N PRO A 410 -9.72 12.62 -9.99
CA PRO A 410 -9.53 11.25 -10.46
C PRO A 410 -10.18 11.04 -11.85
N VAL A 411 -9.68 10.07 -12.62
CA VAL A 411 -10.25 9.72 -13.93
C VAL A 411 -11.61 9.02 -13.71
N LYS A 412 -12.69 9.80 -13.85
CA LYS A 412 -14.08 9.35 -13.64
C LYS A 412 -14.61 8.54 -14.83
N ASP A 413 -14.62 9.13 -16.03
CA ASP A 413 -15.18 8.51 -17.24
C ASP A 413 -14.14 7.65 -17.96
N LEU A 414 -14.21 6.33 -17.74
CA LEU A 414 -13.32 5.36 -18.38
C LEU A 414 -13.69 5.09 -19.84
N VAL A 415 -14.94 5.31 -20.23
CA VAL A 415 -15.42 5.03 -21.60
C VAL A 415 -14.87 6.11 -22.54
N ALA A 416 -14.92 7.37 -22.10
CA ALA A 416 -14.34 8.47 -22.86
C ALA A 416 -12.81 8.51 -22.82
N SER A 417 -12.16 7.86 -21.85
CA SER A 417 -10.71 7.96 -21.65
C SER A 417 -9.95 6.84 -22.36
N LYS A 418 -9.34 7.16 -23.51
CA LYS A 418 -8.39 6.25 -24.16
C LYS A 418 -6.98 6.60 -23.72
N ILE A 419 -6.41 5.76 -22.87
CA ILE A 419 -5.24 6.09 -22.05
C ILE A 419 -3.98 5.36 -22.54
N ALA A 420 -2.94 6.14 -22.84
CA ALA A 420 -1.58 5.63 -23.00
C ALA A 420 -0.75 5.89 -21.74
N TYR A 421 0.21 5.01 -21.47
CA TYR A 421 1.24 5.21 -20.47
C TYR A 421 2.61 5.38 -21.12
N VAL A 422 3.32 6.44 -20.75
CA VAL A 422 4.71 6.71 -21.15
C VAL A 422 5.61 6.70 -19.93
N LYS A 423 6.57 5.78 -19.93
CA LYS A 423 7.62 5.70 -18.89
C LYS A 423 8.74 6.67 -19.22
N LEU A 424 9.07 7.55 -18.27
CA LEU A 424 10.31 8.31 -18.22
C LEU A 424 11.16 7.89 -17.00
N GLY A 425 12.42 8.29 -16.98
CA GLY A 425 13.38 7.88 -15.97
C GLY A 425 13.92 6.46 -16.15
N ASP A 426 14.91 6.10 -15.33
CA ASP A 426 15.71 4.88 -15.42
C ASP A 426 15.27 3.77 -14.45
N ALA A 427 14.39 4.07 -13.49
CA ALA A 427 13.95 3.08 -12.50
C ALA A 427 12.74 2.24 -12.96
N ASN A 428 12.38 1.24 -12.17
CA ASN A 428 11.29 0.30 -12.44
C ASN A 428 9.91 1.00 -12.33
N ALA A 429 9.04 0.75 -13.31
CA ALA A 429 7.65 1.25 -13.35
C ALA A 429 6.59 0.12 -13.38
N LYS A 430 7.02 -1.15 -13.27
CA LYS A 430 6.12 -2.30 -13.41
C LYS A 430 4.98 -2.31 -12.38
N PRO A 431 5.20 -2.05 -11.08
CA PRO A 431 4.11 -1.98 -10.09
C PRO A 431 3.06 -0.90 -10.40
N PHE A 432 3.51 0.24 -10.91
CA PHE A 432 2.61 1.33 -11.32
C PHE A 432 1.71 0.88 -12.48
N VAL A 433 2.30 0.42 -13.58
CA VAL A 433 1.57 -0.01 -14.78
C VAL A 433 0.67 -1.20 -14.51
N SER A 434 1.13 -2.20 -13.74
CA SER A 434 0.33 -3.36 -13.40
C SER A 434 -0.91 -2.97 -12.59
N THR A 435 -0.79 -1.94 -11.73
CA THR A 435 -1.90 -1.43 -10.93
C THR A 435 -2.84 -0.55 -11.74
N LEU A 436 -2.35 0.30 -12.66
CA LEU A 436 -3.22 1.06 -13.58
C LEU A 436 -4.12 0.12 -14.40
N LYS A 437 -3.55 -1.00 -14.90
CA LYS A 437 -4.25 -2.02 -15.68
C LYS A 437 -5.34 -2.77 -14.92
N LYS A 438 -5.39 -2.64 -13.58
CA LYS A 438 -6.48 -3.21 -12.79
C LYS A 438 -7.78 -2.43 -12.95
N TYR A 439 -7.73 -1.16 -13.39
CA TYR A 439 -8.89 -0.28 -13.50
C TYR A 439 -9.48 -0.18 -14.90
N THR A 440 -8.63 -0.14 -15.93
CA THR A 440 -9.04 -0.05 -17.34
C THR A 440 -7.88 -0.50 -18.25
N GLU A 441 -8.10 -0.54 -19.56
CA GLU A 441 -7.03 -0.81 -20.52
C GLU A 441 -6.02 0.34 -20.54
N ILE A 442 -4.72 -0.04 -20.54
CA ILE A 442 -3.59 0.89 -20.55
C ILE A 442 -2.56 0.41 -21.56
N ASP A 443 -2.37 1.19 -22.62
CA ASP A 443 -1.36 0.89 -23.63
C ASP A 443 -0.03 1.52 -23.24
N VAL A 444 1.00 0.68 -23.06
CA VAL A 444 2.36 1.16 -22.78
C VAL A 444 3.00 1.56 -24.09
N VAL A 445 3.19 2.87 -24.29
CA VAL A 445 3.72 3.42 -25.54
C VAL A 445 5.17 3.82 -25.35
N THR A 446 6.04 3.33 -26.23
CA THR A 446 7.46 3.68 -26.28
C THR A 446 7.86 4.19 -27.65
N GLY A 447 8.86 5.08 -27.68
CA GLY A 447 9.44 5.64 -28.90
C GLY A 447 10.95 5.81 -28.75
N LYS A 448 11.70 5.66 -29.85
CA LYS A 448 13.14 5.97 -29.89
C LYS A 448 13.36 7.48 -30.07
N THR A 449 12.55 8.09 -30.93
CA THR A 449 12.51 9.53 -31.22
C THR A 449 11.20 10.14 -30.70
N LEU A 450 11.20 11.46 -30.49
CA LEU A 450 10.01 12.20 -30.07
C LEU A 450 8.89 12.11 -31.12
N GLU A 451 9.21 12.34 -32.39
CA GLU A 451 8.24 12.28 -33.49
C GLU A 451 7.55 10.91 -33.57
N GLY A 452 8.33 9.83 -33.46
CA GLY A 452 7.79 8.47 -33.46
C GLY A 452 6.91 8.18 -32.24
N LEU A 453 7.23 8.78 -31.08
CA LEU A 453 6.38 8.70 -29.89
C LEU A 453 5.06 9.46 -30.10
N LEU A 454 5.12 10.73 -30.50
CA LEU A 454 3.94 11.57 -30.73
C LEU A 454 3.01 10.97 -31.79
N LYS A 455 3.55 10.38 -32.86
CA LYS A 455 2.75 9.69 -33.89
C LYS A 455 1.90 8.55 -33.29
N LYS A 456 2.45 7.77 -32.36
CA LYS A 456 1.71 6.70 -31.66
C LYS A 456 0.70 7.26 -30.67
N LEU A 457 1.01 8.37 -30.01
CA LEU A 457 0.15 8.99 -29.01
C LEU A 457 -1.10 9.67 -29.60
N LYS A 458 -1.14 9.96 -30.91
CA LYS A 458 -2.35 10.47 -31.59
C LYS A 458 -3.59 9.59 -31.42
N ALA A 459 -3.41 8.30 -31.17
CA ALA A 459 -4.52 7.36 -30.98
C ALA A 459 -5.18 7.44 -29.60
N TYR A 460 -4.68 8.30 -28.70
CA TYR A 460 -5.08 8.42 -27.29
C TYR A 460 -5.47 9.86 -26.99
N ASN A 461 -6.45 10.07 -26.12
CA ASN A 461 -6.78 11.43 -25.66
C ASN A 461 -6.10 11.78 -24.34
N THR A 462 -5.74 10.76 -23.55
CA THR A 462 -5.11 10.91 -22.24
C THR A 462 -3.78 10.17 -22.21
N VAL A 463 -2.75 10.81 -21.70
CA VAL A 463 -1.42 10.23 -21.51
C VAL A 463 -1.01 10.36 -20.06
N ILE A 464 -0.79 9.22 -19.40
CA ILE A 464 -0.17 9.16 -18.08
C ILE A 464 1.35 9.06 -18.30
N ILE A 465 2.09 10.03 -17.78
CA ILE A 465 3.55 10.04 -17.80
C ILE A 465 4.03 9.71 -16.38
N GLY A 466 4.72 8.58 -16.23
CA GLY A 466 5.38 8.22 -14.97
C GLY A 466 6.87 8.53 -15.05
N PHE A 467 7.38 9.39 -14.15
CA PHE A 467 8.81 9.67 -14.04
C PHE A 467 9.43 8.91 -12.87
N HIS A 468 10.26 7.90 -13.17
CA HIS A 468 10.76 6.94 -12.19
C HIS A 468 12.28 7.06 -11.97
N LYS A 469 12.71 7.38 -10.74
CA LYS A 469 14.13 7.43 -10.33
C LYS A 469 14.42 6.47 -9.17
N SER A 470 15.70 6.15 -8.96
CA SER A 470 16.12 5.24 -7.90
C SER A 470 15.81 5.81 -6.52
N ASN A 471 15.20 4.99 -5.65
CA ASN A 471 14.95 5.30 -4.25
C ASN A 471 15.89 4.53 -3.29
N ALA A 472 17.01 4.00 -3.79
CA ALA A 472 17.96 3.21 -3.01
C ALA A 472 18.57 4.01 -1.84
N SER A 473 18.88 5.29 -2.08
CA SER A 473 19.37 6.22 -1.04
C SER A 473 18.90 7.64 -1.32
N PRO A 474 18.80 8.52 -0.31
CA PRO A 474 18.33 9.89 -0.48
C PRO A 474 19.23 10.75 -1.38
N TRP A 475 20.47 10.32 -1.62
CA TRP A 475 21.47 11.01 -2.46
C TRP A 475 21.46 10.57 -3.93
N LYS A 476 20.60 9.60 -4.32
CA LYS A 476 20.46 9.25 -5.74
C LYS A 476 19.86 10.43 -6.51
N SER A 477 20.30 10.60 -7.75
CA SER A 477 19.81 11.69 -8.61
C SER A 477 18.30 11.58 -8.85
N TYR A 478 17.60 12.69 -8.62
CA TYR A 478 16.19 12.90 -8.94
C TYR A 478 15.98 13.68 -10.24
N LYS A 479 17.05 14.18 -10.88
CA LYS A 479 16.96 15.16 -11.97
C LYS A 479 16.43 14.53 -13.27
N MET A 480 15.56 15.25 -13.97
CA MET A 480 15.14 14.94 -15.34
C MET A 480 16.22 15.34 -16.34
N THR A 481 16.35 14.60 -17.43
CA THR A 481 17.21 14.95 -18.56
C THR A 481 16.52 15.97 -19.49
N SER A 482 17.29 16.73 -20.27
CA SER A 482 16.74 17.69 -21.26
C SER A 482 15.82 17.02 -22.28
N LYS A 483 16.11 15.76 -22.64
CA LYS A 483 15.25 14.94 -23.50
C LYS A 483 13.88 14.71 -22.86
N GLU A 484 13.85 14.28 -21.60
CA GLU A 484 12.61 13.99 -20.87
C GLU A 484 11.77 15.26 -20.67
N LEU A 485 12.42 16.39 -20.32
CA LEU A 485 11.76 17.69 -20.21
C LEU A 485 11.08 18.10 -21.51
N THR A 486 11.79 17.97 -22.64
CA THR A 486 11.25 18.25 -23.97
C THR A 486 10.06 17.34 -24.28
N TRP A 487 10.16 16.04 -23.96
CA TRP A 487 9.08 15.09 -24.23
C TRP A 487 7.82 15.40 -23.43
N ILE A 488 7.94 15.75 -22.15
CA ILE A 488 6.79 16.16 -21.32
C ILE A 488 6.08 17.34 -21.97
N GLN A 489 6.82 18.39 -22.36
CA GLN A 489 6.26 19.59 -22.98
C GLN A 489 5.54 19.27 -24.29
N GLU A 490 6.19 18.54 -25.19
CA GLU A 490 5.63 18.26 -26.51
C GLU A 490 4.43 17.31 -26.45
N ILE A 491 4.42 16.32 -25.54
CA ILE A 491 3.24 15.48 -25.33
C ILE A 491 2.06 16.31 -24.80
N SER A 492 2.32 17.23 -23.85
CA SER A 492 1.27 18.05 -23.22
C SER A 492 0.57 19.02 -24.19
N LYS A 493 1.19 19.36 -25.32
CA LYS A 493 0.56 20.20 -26.36
C LYS A 493 -0.51 19.46 -27.16
N HIS A 494 -0.49 18.12 -27.18
CA HIS A 494 -1.31 17.31 -28.08
C HIS A 494 -2.28 16.38 -27.35
N ASN A 495 -2.08 16.13 -26.06
CA ASN A 495 -2.87 15.19 -25.28
C ASN A 495 -3.18 15.77 -23.89
N LYS A 496 -4.26 15.28 -23.26
CA LYS A 496 -4.48 15.47 -21.83
C LYS A 496 -3.38 14.73 -21.05
N VAL A 497 -2.57 15.42 -20.26
CA VAL A 497 -1.41 14.81 -19.56
C VAL A 497 -1.62 14.75 -18.05
N ILE A 498 -1.43 13.56 -17.51
CA ILE A 498 -1.26 13.32 -16.07
C ILE A 498 0.20 12.97 -15.85
N LEU A 499 0.97 13.86 -15.23
CA LEU A 499 2.36 13.64 -14.85
C LEU A 499 2.42 13.16 -13.39
N ASP A 500 3.00 11.99 -13.16
CA ASP A 500 3.24 11.44 -11.82
C ASP A 500 4.74 11.21 -11.58
N VAL A 501 5.25 11.77 -10.50
CA VAL A 501 6.68 11.86 -10.19
C VAL A 501 7.02 10.95 -9.01
N PHE A 502 7.77 9.88 -9.29
CA PHE A 502 8.33 8.95 -8.30
C PHE A 502 9.78 9.30 -7.96
N ALA A 503 9.99 10.57 -7.64
CA ALA A 503 11.28 11.16 -7.28
C ALA A 503 11.06 12.34 -6.34
N SER A 504 12.16 12.95 -5.88
CA SER A 504 12.09 14.19 -5.08
C SER A 504 11.26 15.25 -5.81
N PRO A 505 10.42 16.03 -5.10
CA PRO A 505 9.65 17.14 -5.67
C PRO A 505 10.52 18.12 -6.46
N TYR A 506 11.79 18.29 -6.09
CA TYR A 506 12.75 19.14 -6.80
C TYR A 506 13.02 18.73 -8.26
N SER A 507 12.66 17.52 -8.68
CA SER A 507 12.69 17.12 -10.09
C SER A 507 11.80 18.01 -10.98
N LEU A 508 10.78 18.64 -10.40
CA LEU A 508 9.87 19.57 -11.08
C LEU A 508 10.50 20.96 -11.35
N LEU A 509 11.60 21.34 -10.67
CA LEU A 509 12.22 22.66 -10.82
C LEU A 509 12.75 22.94 -12.24
N LYS A 510 13.01 21.91 -13.03
CA LYS A 510 13.50 22.07 -14.41
C LYS A 510 12.39 22.09 -15.47
N ILE A 511 11.14 21.90 -15.07
CA ILE A 511 9.99 22.08 -15.97
C ILE A 511 9.72 23.58 -16.10
N SER A 512 9.88 24.12 -17.30
CA SER A 512 9.78 25.56 -17.57
C SER A 512 8.35 26.08 -17.56
N ASP A 513 7.39 25.25 -17.96
CA ASP A 513 5.98 25.62 -18.04
C ASP A 513 5.09 24.44 -17.65
N PHE A 514 4.10 24.68 -16.80
CA PHE A 514 3.11 23.68 -16.40
C PHE A 514 1.78 23.87 -17.13
N SER A 515 1.55 24.95 -17.87
CA SER A 515 0.25 25.39 -18.42
C SER A 515 -0.54 24.26 -19.12
N ASN A 516 0.14 23.49 -19.97
CA ASN A 516 -0.41 22.42 -20.79
C ASN A 516 -0.48 21.06 -20.10
N ILE A 517 0.09 20.89 -18.90
CA ILE A 517 0.00 19.64 -18.14
C ILE A 517 -1.29 19.67 -17.32
N ASP A 518 -2.25 18.77 -17.54
CA ASP A 518 -3.55 18.83 -16.87
C ASP A 518 -3.47 18.47 -15.38
N ALA A 519 -2.71 17.45 -15.03
CA ALA A 519 -2.47 17.06 -13.63
C ALA A 519 -1.00 16.78 -13.34
N VAL A 520 -0.55 17.18 -12.16
CA VAL A 520 0.81 16.91 -11.65
C VAL A 520 0.72 16.32 -10.25
N MET A 521 1.21 15.09 -10.11
CA MET A 521 1.30 14.36 -8.84
C MET A 521 2.77 14.17 -8.45
N VAL A 522 3.03 14.26 -7.14
CA VAL A 522 4.31 13.92 -6.52
C VAL A 522 4.09 12.74 -5.60
N SER A 523 4.67 11.61 -5.99
CA SER A 523 4.65 10.33 -5.28
C SER A 523 5.96 10.04 -4.53
N TYR A 524 6.88 11.03 -4.50
CA TYR A 524 8.13 11.15 -3.72
C TYR A 524 9.20 10.08 -3.93
N GLN A 525 8.86 8.80 -3.77
CA GLN A 525 9.79 7.68 -3.81
C GLN A 525 9.27 6.59 -4.73
N ASN A 526 10.17 5.95 -5.49
CA ASN A 526 9.83 4.88 -6.42
C ASN A 526 9.64 3.50 -5.77
N SER A 527 9.20 3.44 -4.51
CA SER A 527 8.88 2.15 -3.86
C SER A 527 7.69 1.49 -4.55
N GLU A 528 7.60 0.16 -4.49
CA GLU A 528 6.46 -0.57 -5.08
C GLU A 528 5.13 -0.08 -4.49
N VAL A 529 5.11 0.14 -3.17
CA VAL A 529 3.94 0.67 -2.46
C VAL A 529 3.54 2.06 -2.96
N SER A 530 4.49 2.98 -3.18
CA SER A 530 4.17 4.32 -3.70
C SER A 530 3.55 4.25 -5.10
N GLN A 531 4.14 3.42 -5.97
CA GLN A 531 3.63 3.15 -7.31
C GLN A 531 2.23 2.56 -7.28
N GLU A 532 1.98 1.57 -6.43
CA GLU A 532 0.64 0.99 -6.27
C GLU A 532 -0.36 2.03 -5.76
N ILE A 533 -0.05 2.78 -4.72
CA ILE A 533 -0.95 3.78 -4.13
C ILE A 533 -1.30 4.87 -5.15
N SER A 534 -0.31 5.43 -5.84
CA SER A 534 -0.54 6.49 -6.81
C SER A 534 -1.41 6.04 -7.98
N ALA A 535 -1.17 4.84 -8.51
CA ALA A 535 -2.02 4.27 -9.57
C ALA A 535 -3.48 4.12 -9.14
N GLN A 536 -3.74 3.78 -7.87
CA GLN A 536 -5.09 3.70 -7.32
C GLN A 536 -5.74 5.09 -7.16
N MET A 537 -4.95 6.10 -6.77
CA MET A 537 -5.41 7.48 -6.63
C MET A 537 -5.78 8.12 -7.98
N ILE A 538 -5.06 7.78 -9.06
CA ILE A 538 -5.40 8.26 -10.42
C ILE A 538 -6.84 7.90 -10.80
N PHE A 539 -7.31 6.72 -10.40
CA PHE A 539 -8.68 6.25 -10.67
C PHE A 539 -9.66 6.50 -9.51
N GLY A 540 -9.25 7.22 -8.47
CA GLY A 540 -10.10 7.59 -7.35
C GLY A 540 -10.50 6.41 -6.47
N ALA A 541 -9.75 5.30 -6.46
CA ALA A 541 -9.94 4.25 -5.46
C ALA A 541 -9.38 4.64 -4.08
N LEU A 542 -8.46 5.60 -4.07
CA LEU A 542 -7.91 6.25 -2.88
C LEU A 542 -7.97 7.77 -3.06
N GLU A 543 -8.12 8.49 -1.96
CA GLU A 543 -8.07 9.96 -1.91
C GLU A 543 -6.62 10.46 -1.92
N ILE A 544 -6.38 11.63 -2.52
CA ILE A 544 -5.11 12.35 -2.41
C ILE A 544 -5.27 13.44 -1.35
N LYS A 545 -4.31 13.57 -0.43
CA LYS A 545 -4.38 14.51 0.71
C LYS A 545 -3.07 15.25 1.02
N GLY A 546 -1.95 14.77 0.50
CA GLY A 546 -0.64 15.33 0.80
C GLY A 546 -0.50 16.78 0.38
N LYS A 547 0.42 17.48 1.05
CA LYS A 547 0.82 18.84 0.70
C LYS A 547 2.32 18.88 0.44
N LEU A 548 2.77 19.72 -0.49
CA LEU A 548 4.19 19.86 -0.77
C LEU A 548 4.94 20.37 0.48
N PRO A 549 6.01 19.70 0.91
CA PRO A 549 6.86 20.16 2.01
C PRO A 549 7.86 21.23 1.56
N VAL A 550 7.97 21.50 0.26
CA VAL A 550 8.94 22.39 -0.37
C VAL A 550 8.30 23.11 -1.56
N SER A 551 8.79 24.30 -1.91
CA SER A 551 8.30 25.07 -3.04
C SER A 551 8.91 24.58 -4.36
N ILE A 552 8.11 24.64 -5.42
CA ILE A 552 8.54 24.48 -6.80
C ILE A 552 8.36 25.82 -7.50
N HIS A 553 9.42 26.64 -7.47
CA HIS A 553 9.38 28.05 -7.84
C HIS A 553 8.23 28.78 -7.12
N ASN A 554 7.76 29.88 -7.71
CA ASN A 554 6.54 30.55 -7.25
C ASN A 554 5.26 29.86 -7.79
N THR A 555 5.39 28.86 -8.67
CA THR A 555 4.26 28.18 -9.30
C THR A 555 3.52 27.28 -8.32
N PHE A 556 4.24 26.53 -7.50
CA PHE A 556 3.68 25.70 -6.44
C PHE A 556 4.41 25.99 -5.13
N PRO A 557 3.94 26.96 -4.32
CA PRO A 557 4.55 27.25 -3.03
C PRO A 557 4.45 26.06 -2.07
N VAL A 558 5.30 26.02 -1.04
CA VAL A 558 5.19 25.08 0.09
C VAL A 558 3.76 25.08 0.65
N GLY A 559 3.26 23.90 1.02
CA GLY A 559 1.87 23.70 1.45
C GLY A 559 0.88 23.51 0.30
N THR A 560 1.29 23.61 -0.97
CA THR A 560 0.42 23.33 -2.11
C THR A 560 0.00 21.86 -2.12
N GLY A 561 -1.31 21.61 -2.26
CA GLY A 561 -1.84 20.27 -2.51
C GLY A 561 -3.36 20.29 -2.64
N ILE A 562 -3.89 19.52 -3.57
CA ILE A 562 -5.30 19.46 -3.94
C ILE A 562 -5.85 18.11 -3.46
N THR A 563 -6.96 18.15 -2.73
CA THR A 563 -7.64 16.92 -2.29
C THR A 563 -8.52 16.35 -3.39
N THR A 564 -8.59 15.03 -3.50
CA THR A 564 -9.50 14.34 -4.43
C THR A 564 -10.54 13.50 -3.69
N PRO A 565 -11.76 13.35 -4.24
CA PRO A 565 -12.78 12.49 -3.64
C PRO A 565 -12.49 11.00 -3.86
N ASN A 566 -12.94 10.16 -2.93
CA ASN A 566 -13.01 8.72 -3.15
C ASN A 566 -14.21 8.37 -4.04
N LEU A 567 -13.99 7.66 -5.14
CA LEU A 567 -15.03 7.21 -6.06
C LEU A 567 -15.64 5.85 -5.68
N LEU A 568 -15.22 5.24 -4.58
CA LEU A 568 -15.62 3.89 -4.12
C LEU A 568 -15.41 2.83 -5.20
N ARG A 569 -14.22 2.85 -5.81
CA ARG A 569 -13.73 1.72 -6.61
C ARG A 569 -13.05 0.70 -5.72
N LEU A 570 -12.89 -0.52 -6.22
CA LEU A 570 -12.00 -1.49 -5.57
C LEU A 570 -10.61 -0.88 -5.44
N SER A 571 -10.10 -0.85 -4.21
CA SER A 571 -8.71 -0.56 -3.89
C SER A 571 -7.94 -1.87 -3.68
N TYR A 572 -6.61 -1.80 -3.59
CA TYR A 572 -5.72 -2.95 -3.47
C TYR A 572 -4.77 -2.71 -2.30
N ALA A 573 -4.84 -3.60 -1.31
CA ALA A 573 -4.20 -3.46 -0.01
C ALA A 573 -3.57 -4.79 0.44
N ILE A 574 -2.93 -4.74 1.61
CA ILE A 574 -2.53 -5.95 2.36
C ILE A 574 -3.66 -6.34 3.32
N SER A 575 -3.68 -7.61 3.74
CA SER A 575 -4.74 -8.17 4.59
C SER A 575 -4.98 -7.40 5.88
N GLU A 576 -3.90 -6.93 6.50
CA GLU A 576 -3.95 -6.26 7.80
C GLU A 576 -4.53 -4.83 7.72
N GLU A 577 -4.72 -4.26 6.52
CA GLU A 577 -5.45 -2.99 6.36
C GLU A 577 -6.98 -3.12 6.44
N VAL A 578 -7.49 -4.34 6.55
CA VAL A 578 -8.92 -4.67 6.65
C VAL A 578 -9.15 -5.71 7.75
N ASP A 579 -8.29 -5.71 8.77
CA ASP A 579 -8.39 -6.58 9.95
C ASP A 579 -8.49 -8.06 9.56
N MET A 580 -7.60 -8.49 8.65
CA MET A 580 -7.48 -9.89 8.25
C MET A 580 -6.05 -10.41 8.44
N ASP A 581 -5.90 -11.60 8.99
CA ASP A 581 -4.62 -12.29 9.15
C ASP A 581 -4.13 -12.85 7.82
N SER A 582 -3.01 -12.33 7.33
CA SER A 582 -2.36 -12.82 6.11
C SER A 582 -1.88 -14.26 6.22
N ASN A 583 -1.51 -14.75 7.42
CA ASN A 583 -1.10 -16.13 7.63
C ASN A 583 -2.29 -17.09 7.49
N MET A 584 -3.44 -16.74 8.06
CA MET A 584 -4.69 -17.49 7.85
C MET A 584 -5.07 -17.53 6.37
N LEU A 585 -5.07 -16.37 5.69
CA LEU A 585 -5.36 -16.32 4.25
C LEU A 585 -4.36 -17.11 3.41
N SER A 586 -3.09 -17.24 3.84
CA SER A 586 -2.09 -18.03 3.11
C SER A 586 -2.46 -19.52 3.01
N LYS A 587 -3.34 -20.05 3.87
CA LYS A 587 -3.84 -21.43 3.78
C LYS A 587 -4.63 -21.70 2.50
N ILE A 588 -5.13 -20.65 1.82
CA ILE A 588 -5.70 -20.76 0.47
C ILE A 588 -4.66 -21.31 -0.53
N ASP A 589 -3.39 -20.95 -0.36
CA ASP A 589 -2.30 -21.46 -1.22
C ASP A 589 -2.17 -22.99 -1.09
N SER A 590 -2.34 -23.53 0.12
CA SER A 590 -2.32 -24.99 0.35
C SER A 590 -3.48 -25.70 -0.32
N ILE A 591 -4.70 -25.14 -0.25
CA ILE A 591 -5.87 -25.72 -0.92
C ILE A 591 -5.70 -25.67 -2.44
N THR A 592 -5.29 -24.52 -2.99
CA THR A 592 -5.11 -24.37 -4.43
C THR A 592 -3.96 -25.23 -4.97
N LYS A 593 -2.90 -25.44 -4.19
CA LYS A 593 -1.86 -26.43 -4.50
C LYS A 593 -2.43 -27.85 -4.55
N MET A 594 -3.24 -28.25 -3.57
CA MET A 594 -3.91 -29.55 -3.58
C MET A 594 -4.83 -29.72 -4.79
N VAL A 595 -5.57 -28.67 -5.19
CA VAL A 595 -6.43 -28.70 -6.39
C VAL A 595 -5.63 -29.09 -7.63
N VAL A 596 -4.41 -28.57 -7.79
CA VAL A 596 -3.54 -28.87 -8.93
C VAL A 596 -2.92 -30.26 -8.79
N ASP A 597 -2.35 -30.58 -7.62
CA ASP A 597 -1.59 -31.81 -7.40
C ASP A 597 -2.50 -33.05 -7.44
N SER A 598 -3.72 -32.95 -6.92
CA SER A 598 -4.73 -34.02 -6.94
C SER A 598 -5.60 -34.04 -8.20
N THR A 599 -5.23 -33.27 -9.23
CA THR A 599 -5.93 -33.19 -10.53
C THR A 599 -7.42 -32.83 -10.41
N VAL A 600 -7.78 -32.03 -9.41
CA VAL A 600 -9.16 -31.53 -9.22
C VAL A 600 -9.52 -30.54 -10.32
N ALA A 601 -8.59 -29.66 -10.67
CA ALA A 601 -8.63 -28.78 -11.84
C ALA A 601 -7.19 -28.48 -12.27
N PRO A 602 -6.91 -28.15 -13.55
CA PRO A 602 -5.54 -27.89 -13.98
C PRO A 602 -4.98 -26.58 -13.40
N GLY A 603 -5.82 -25.58 -13.16
CA GLY A 603 -5.45 -24.29 -12.60
C GLY A 603 -6.64 -23.35 -12.42
N GLY A 604 -6.37 -22.13 -11.93
CA GLY A 604 -7.43 -21.18 -11.58
C GLY A 604 -6.93 -19.84 -11.05
N GLN A 605 -7.89 -19.03 -10.57
CA GLN A 605 -7.67 -17.74 -9.93
C GLN A 605 -8.49 -17.65 -8.64
N VAL A 606 -7.96 -16.96 -7.64
CA VAL A 606 -8.66 -16.62 -6.41
C VAL A 606 -8.48 -15.13 -6.10
N LEU A 607 -9.57 -14.45 -5.82
CA LEU A 607 -9.60 -13.07 -5.35
C LEU A 607 -10.43 -12.97 -4.08
N VAL A 608 -9.89 -12.26 -3.08
CA VAL A 608 -10.57 -11.93 -1.83
C VAL A 608 -10.45 -10.42 -1.61
N ALA A 609 -11.57 -9.78 -1.33
CA ALA A 609 -11.65 -8.40 -0.89
C ALA A 609 -12.50 -8.29 0.37
N ARG A 610 -12.22 -7.27 1.18
CA ARG A 610 -13.06 -6.88 2.33
C ARG A 610 -13.17 -5.36 2.37
N TYR A 611 -14.37 -4.83 2.60
CA TYR A 611 -14.65 -3.39 2.61
C TYR A 611 -14.12 -2.65 1.37
N GLY A 612 -14.30 -3.25 0.19
CA GLY A 612 -13.85 -2.67 -1.08
C GLY A 612 -12.33 -2.66 -1.29
N LYS A 613 -11.54 -3.34 -0.45
CA LYS A 613 -10.09 -3.52 -0.64
C LYS A 613 -9.75 -4.97 -0.96
N VAL A 614 -9.15 -5.21 -2.14
CA VAL A 614 -8.62 -6.51 -2.54
C VAL A 614 -7.33 -6.78 -1.78
N VAL A 615 -7.30 -7.88 -1.03
CA VAL A 615 -6.17 -8.27 -0.14
C VAL A 615 -5.52 -9.59 -0.50
N TYR A 616 -6.20 -10.40 -1.31
CA TYR A 616 -5.63 -11.61 -1.90
C TYR A 616 -6.05 -11.67 -3.38
N HIS A 617 -5.09 -11.80 -4.30
CA HIS A 617 -5.37 -11.94 -5.72
C HIS A 617 -4.25 -12.74 -6.39
N LYS A 618 -4.45 -14.06 -6.53
CA LYS A 618 -3.43 -14.98 -7.05
C LYS A 618 -4.02 -15.93 -8.10
N SER A 619 -3.16 -16.38 -9.02
CA SER A 619 -3.43 -17.51 -9.90
C SER A 619 -2.66 -18.75 -9.46
N PHE A 620 -3.17 -19.94 -9.80
CA PHE A 620 -2.56 -21.22 -9.48
C PHE A 620 -2.64 -22.19 -10.66
N GLY A 621 -1.71 -23.15 -10.71
CA GLY A 621 -1.69 -24.20 -11.71
C GLY A 621 -1.43 -23.74 -13.15
N PHE A 622 -2.00 -24.48 -14.09
CA PHE A 622 -1.80 -24.34 -15.53
C PHE A 622 -3.14 -24.35 -16.27
N GLN A 623 -3.18 -23.83 -17.49
CA GLN A 623 -4.41 -23.83 -18.29
C GLN A 623 -4.88 -25.26 -18.63
N THR A 624 -3.97 -26.24 -18.70
CA THR A 624 -4.30 -27.66 -18.90
C THR A 624 -3.36 -28.57 -18.09
N TYR A 625 -3.70 -29.86 -17.97
CA TYR A 625 -2.91 -30.85 -17.24
C TYR A 625 -1.52 -31.15 -17.85
N ASN A 626 -1.25 -30.73 -19.10
CA ASN A 626 0.07 -30.89 -19.72
C ASN A 626 1.13 -29.90 -19.18
N LYS A 627 0.72 -28.95 -18.33
CA LYS A 627 1.59 -27.98 -17.65
C LYS A 627 2.43 -27.09 -18.60
N LYS A 628 1.97 -26.83 -19.83
CA LYS A 628 2.68 -25.97 -20.80
C LYS A 628 2.55 -24.48 -20.51
N GLN A 629 1.36 -24.02 -20.09
CA GLN A 629 1.08 -22.59 -19.87
C GLN A 629 0.54 -22.35 -18.45
N LYS A 630 1.30 -21.62 -17.64
CA LYS A 630 0.88 -21.20 -16.29
C LYS A 630 -0.30 -20.23 -16.39
N VAL A 631 -1.26 -20.38 -15.48
CA VAL A 631 -2.39 -19.44 -15.38
C VAL A 631 -1.89 -18.08 -14.92
N LYS A 632 -2.34 -17.03 -15.60
CA LYS A 632 -2.16 -15.64 -15.18
C LYS A 632 -3.47 -15.09 -14.60
N VAL A 633 -3.38 -14.11 -13.70
CA VAL A 633 -4.55 -13.36 -13.21
C VAL A 633 -5.32 -12.62 -14.31
N THR A 634 -4.70 -12.46 -15.49
CA THR A 634 -5.30 -11.86 -16.69
C THR A 634 -5.98 -12.86 -17.61
N ASP A 635 -5.89 -14.16 -17.33
CA ASP A 635 -6.52 -15.19 -18.18
C ASP A 635 -8.04 -15.20 -17.96
N LEU A 636 -8.78 -15.48 -19.04
CA LEU A 636 -10.24 -15.51 -19.06
C LEU A 636 -10.76 -16.95 -18.89
N TYR A 637 -11.82 -17.09 -18.11
CA TYR A 637 -12.51 -18.34 -17.88
C TYR A 637 -13.95 -18.27 -18.37
N ASP A 638 -14.49 -19.39 -18.86
CA ASP A 638 -15.92 -19.54 -19.10
C ASP A 638 -16.68 -19.46 -17.77
N LEU A 639 -17.62 -18.51 -17.66
CA LEU A 639 -18.38 -18.23 -16.45
C LEU A 639 -19.76 -18.89 -16.47
N ALA A 640 -19.92 -20.06 -17.09
CA ALA A 640 -21.19 -20.77 -17.15
C ALA A 640 -21.92 -20.82 -15.79
N SER A 641 -23.19 -20.41 -15.78
CA SER A 641 -24.04 -20.16 -14.62
C SER A 641 -23.71 -18.96 -13.73
N VAL A 642 -22.44 -18.57 -13.53
CA VAL A 642 -22.12 -17.23 -12.97
C VAL A 642 -22.58 -16.11 -13.91
N THR A 643 -22.64 -16.40 -15.22
CA THR A 643 -23.22 -15.52 -16.26
C THR A 643 -24.62 -15.03 -15.91
N LYS A 644 -25.42 -15.79 -15.14
CA LYS A 644 -26.76 -15.36 -14.73
C LYS A 644 -26.72 -14.07 -13.95
N ILE A 645 -25.88 -13.99 -12.93
CA ILE A 645 -25.81 -12.81 -12.06
C ILE A 645 -24.94 -11.68 -12.64
N LEU A 646 -24.10 -11.98 -13.64
CA LEU A 646 -23.20 -10.99 -14.25
C LEU A 646 -23.66 -10.46 -15.61
N GLY A 647 -24.50 -11.20 -16.35
CA GLY A 647 -24.94 -10.84 -17.70
C GLY A 647 -26.46 -10.90 -17.89
N GLY A 648 -27.15 -11.93 -17.40
CA GLY A 648 -28.61 -12.01 -17.54
C GLY A 648 -29.38 -11.08 -16.59
N LEU A 649 -29.12 -11.23 -15.30
CA LEU A 649 -29.78 -10.53 -14.20
C LEU A 649 -29.59 -9.00 -14.20
N PRO A 650 -28.43 -8.42 -14.57
CA PRO A 650 -28.27 -6.96 -14.58
C PRO A 650 -29.38 -6.24 -15.37
N MET A 651 -29.64 -6.66 -16.60
CA MET A 651 -30.68 -6.04 -17.41
C MET A 651 -32.10 -6.34 -16.92
N ILE A 652 -32.33 -7.48 -16.24
CA ILE A 652 -33.62 -7.77 -15.60
C ILE A 652 -33.86 -6.82 -14.43
N MET A 653 -32.87 -6.64 -13.54
CA MET A 653 -32.92 -5.67 -12.45
C MET A 653 -33.14 -4.26 -12.98
N LYS A 654 -32.42 -3.89 -14.05
CA LYS A 654 -32.55 -2.55 -14.63
C LYS A 654 -33.94 -2.32 -15.24
N SER A 655 -34.49 -3.34 -15.90
CA SER A 655 -35.84 -3.27 -16.45
C SER A 655 -36.91 -3.14 -15.34
N GLU A 656 -36.72 -3.83 -14.21
CA GLU A 656 -37.62 -3.71 -13.05
C GLU A 656 -37.55 -2.32 -12.42
N GLU A 657 -36.34 -1.80 -12.22
CA GLU A 657 -36.12 -0.46 -11.65
C GLU A 657 -36.71 0.66 -12.53
N LEU A 658 -36.60 0.53 -13.85
CA LEU A 658 -37.18 1.46 -14.82
C LEU A 658 -38.71 1.29 -14.99
N GLY A 659 -39.31 0.30 -14.33
CA GLY A 659 -40.74 0.01 -14.45
C GLY A 659 -41.15 -0.64 -15.78
N LEU A 660 -40.20 -1.14 -16.56
CA LEU A 660 -40.46 -1.84 -17.83
C LEU A 660 -41.00 -3.26 -17.63
N LEU A 661 -40.70 -3.86 -16.47
CA LEU A 661 -41.33 -5.10 -16.01
C LEU A 661 -41.59 -5.03 -14.50
N ASN A 662 -42.52 -5.84 -14.00
CA ASN A 662 -42.79 -6.01 -12.57
C ASN A 662 -42.54 -7.46 -12.14
N LEU A 663 -42.08 -7.66 -10.90
CA LEU A 663 -41.87 -9.00 -10.35
C LEU A 663 -43.15 -9.85 -10.27
N ASN A 664 -44.31 -9.21 -10.16
CA ASN A 664 -45.60 -9.90 -10.14
C ASN A 664 -46.16 -10.16 -11.54
N ASN A 665 -45.56 -9.59 -12.60
CA ASN A 665 -45.99 -9.92 -13.96
C ASN A 665 -45.77 -11.40 -14.24
N THR A 666 -46.67 -11.96 -15.04
CA THR A 666 -46.55 -13.34 -15.50
C THR A 666 -45.59 -13.43 -16.69
N LEU A 667 -45.02 -14.61 -16.95
CA LEU A 667 -44.13 -14.80 -18.09
C LEU A 667 -44.86 -14.60 -19.42
N GLY A 668 -46.16 -14.89 -19.50
CA GLY A 668 -46.96 -14.60 -20.71
C GLY A 668 -47.23 -13.12 -20.94
N GLU A 669 -47.31 -12.31 -19.88
CA GLU A 669 -47.38 -10.84 -19.98
C GLU A 669 -46.05 -10.25 -20.47
N ILE A 670 -44.92 -10.77 -19.97
CA ILE A 670 -43.58 -10.28 -20.31
C ILE A 670 -43.15 -10.77 -21.70
N LEU A 671 -43.52 -11.99 -22.08
CA LEU A 671 -43.11 -12.65 -23.30
C LEU A 671 -44.36 -13.17 -24.04
N PRO A 672 -44.94 -12.39 -24.97
CA PRO A 672 -46.21 -12.72 -25.60
C PRO A 672 -46.29 -14.10 -26.26
N TYR A 673 -45.18 -14.67 -26.72
CA TYR A 673 -45.13 -16.02 -27.31
C TYR A 673 -45.33 -17.15 -26.28
N LEU A 674 -45.29 -16.85 -24.99
CA LEU A 674 -45.62 -17.80 -23.91
C LEU A 674 -47.11 -17.74 -23.53
N LYS A 675 -47.89 -16.81 -24.07
CA LYS A 675 -49.32 -16.70 -23.78
C LYS A 675 -50.05 -17.96 -24.22
N GLY A 676 -50.92 -18.49 -23.36
CA GLY A 676 -51.61 -19.77 -23.56
C GLY A 676 -50.75 -21.02 -23.35
N SER A 677 -49.45 -20.88 -23.12
CA SER A 677 -48.59 -22.02 -22.74
C SER A 677 -48.73 -22.36 -21.26
N ASN A 678 -48.21 -23.52 -20.86
CA ASN A 678 -48.09 -23.86 -19.43
C ASN A 678 -47.04 -23.03 -18.69
N LYS A 679 -46.47 -21.98 -19.29
CA LYS A 679 -45.61 -20.99 -18.62
C LYS A 679 -46.30 -19.64 -18.44
N ASP A 680 -47.44 -19.42 -19.09
CA ASP A 680 -48.15 -18.13 -19.16
C ASP A 680 -48.31 -17.51 -17.78
N THR A 681 -48.89 -18.25 -16.84
CA THR A 681 -49.30 -17.76 -15.50
C THR A 681 -48.17 -17.74 -14.46
N ILE A 682 -46.96 -18.20 -14.81
CA ILE A 682 -45.83 -18.20 -13.88
C ILE A 682 -45.41 -16.75 -13.63
N THR A 683 -45.36 -16.31 -12.38
CA THR A 683 -44.84 -14.97 -12.07
C THR A 683 -43.32 -14.91 -12.22
N LEU A 684 -42.80 -13.75 -12.63
CA LEU A 684 -41.35 -13.53 -12.72
C LEU A 684 -40.66 -13.78 -11.37
N LYS A 685 -41.27 -13.36 -10.26
CA LYS A 685 -40.78 -13.60 -8.90
C LYS A 685 -40.60 -15.09 -8.62
N ALA A 686 -41.62 -15.91 -8.88
CA ALA A 686 -41.53 -17.35 -8.68
C ALA A 686 -40.45 -17.97 -9.58
N ALA A 687 -40.33 -17.50 -10.83
CA ALA A 687 -39.35 -18.00 -11.79
C ALA A 687 -37.91 -17.70 -11.34
N LEU A 688 -37.62 -16.45 -10.96
CA LEU A 688 -36.30 -16.01 -10.49
C LEU A 688 -35.89 -16.64 -9.15
N SER A 689 -36.84 -17.01 -8.30
CA SER A 689 -36.60 -17.74 -7.05
C SER A 689 -36.50 -19.26 -7.23
N HIS A 690 -36.63 -19.80 -8.44
CA HIS A 690 -36.69 -21.25 -8.70
C HIS A 690 -37.83 -21.98 -7.97
N ASN A 691 -38.97 -21.31 -7.80
CA ASN A 691 -40.20 -21.84 -7.19
C ASN A 691 -41.34 -22.00 -8.21
N ALA A 692 -41.01 -22.12 -9.50
CA ALA A 692 -41.97 -22.05 -10.61
C ALA A 692 -42.20 -23.36 -11.37
N LYS A 693 -41.70 -24.50 -10.86
CA LYS A 693 -41.81 -25.82 -11.52
C LYS A 693 -41.30 -25.86 -12.97
N ILE A 694 -40.44 -24.92 -13.36
CA ILE A 694 -39.81 -24.90 -14.68
C ILE A 694 -38.77 -26.02 -14.73
N LYS A 695 -38.78 -26.82 -15.80
CA LYS A 695 -37.82 -27.91 -16.01
C LYS A 695 -36.37 -27.40 -15.83
N PRO A 696 -35.47 -28.15 -15.19
CA PRO A 696 -34.10 -27.67 -14.93
C PRO A 696 -33.28 -27.38 -16.19
N TRP A 697 -33.39 -28.27 -17.18
CA TRP A 697 -32.55 -28.30 -18.38
C TRP A 697 -33.25 -29.02 -19.54
N ILE A 698 -32.91 -28.62 -20.77
CA ILE A 698 -33.34 -29.25 -22.03
C ILE A 698 -32.09 -29.40 -22.93
N PRO A 699 -31.78 -30.61 -23.41
CA PRO A 699 -30.61 -30.85 -24.26
C PRO A 699 -30.90 -30.56 -25.74
N TYR A 700 -30.99 -29.28 -26.10
CA TYR A 700 -31.43 -28.85 -27.44
C TYR A 700 -30.60 -29.40 -28.60
N TYR A 701 -29.33 -29.73 -28.37
CA TYR A 701 -28.39 -30.19 -29.38
C TYR A 701 -28.61 -31.65 -29.79
N LEU A 702 -29.24 -32.49 -28.94
CA LEU A 702 -29.37 -33.93 -29.19
C LEU A 702 -30.17 -34.24 -30.46
N GLU A 703 -31.14 -33.40 -30.82
CA GLU A 703 -31.92 -33.57 -32.05
C GLU A 703 -31.18 -33.10 -33.31
N THR A 704 -30.02 -32.46 -33.15
CA THR A 704 -29.21 -31.91 -34.25
C THR A 704 -27.99 -32.77 -34.58
N ILE A 705 -27.81 -33.86 -33.83
CA ILE A 705 -26.70 -34.80 -33.99
C ILE A 705 -27.23 -36.23 -34.13
N ASP A 706 -26.48 -37.08 -34.80
CA ASP A 706 -26.67 -38.52 -34.73
C ASP A 706 -26.19 -39.02 -33.36
N THR A 707 -27.10 -39.52 -32.53
CA THR A 707 -26.78 -39.96 -31.17
C THR A 707 -25.90 -41.21 -31.11
N LEU A 708 -25.82 -41.99 -32.20
CA LEU A 708 -24.96 -43.17 -32.28
C LEU A 708 -23.54 -42.80 -32.71
N THR A 709 -23.41 -42.02 -33.78
CA THR A 709 -22.09 -41.63 -34.32
C THR A 709 -21.54 -40.35 -33.69
N LYS A 710 -22.35 -39.65 -32.87
CA LYS A 710 -22.08 -38.33 -32.28
C LYS A 710 -21.72 -37.26 -33.31
N THR A 711 -22.15 -37.45 -34.57
CA THR A 711 -21.83 -36.56 -35.68
C THR A 711 -22.95 -35.55 -35.90
N PRO A 712 -22.66 -34.25 -36.03
CA PRO A 712 -23.67 -33.24 -36.34
C PRO A 712 -24.30 -33.44 -37.72
N PHE A 713 -25.63 -33.34 -37.81
CA PHE A 713 -26.33 -33.46 -39.09
C PHE A 713 -26.07 -32.23 -39.98
N SER A 714 -25.74 -32.46 -41.26
CA SER A 714 -25.50 -31.40 -42.25
C SER A 714 -26.74 -30.55 -42.55
N THR A 715 -27.94 -31.03 -42.20
CA THR A 715 -29.18 -30.26 -42.26
C THR A 715 -29.21 -29.11 -41.25
N TYR A 716 -28.55 -29.27 -40.10
CA TYR A 716 -28.48 -28.26 -39.04
C TYR A 716 -27.17 -27.49 -39.02
N TYR A 717 -26.08 -28.09 -39.53
CA TYR A 717 -24.75 -27.50 -39.46
C TYR A 717 -24.04 -27.39 -40.82
N SER A 718 -23.27 -26.32 -40.96
CA SER A 718 -22.30 -26.11 -42.04
C SER A 718 -20.90 -25.91 -41.46
N LYS A 719 -19.87 -26.30 -42.23
CA LYS A 719 -18.47 -25.96 -41.90
C LYS A 719 -18.11 -24.51 -42.22
N THR A 720 -18.86 -23.89 -43.12
CA THR A 720 -18.64 -22.51 -43.56
C THR A 720 -19.82 -21.63 -43.19
N LYS A 721 -19.50 -20.38 -42.83
CA LYS A 721 -20.52 -19.37 -42.55
C LYS A 721 -21.27 -18.99 -43.82
N THR A 722 -22.59 -19.05 -43.78
CA THR A 722 -23.48 -18.55 -44.84
C THR A 722 -24.59 -17.71 -44.22
N ASN A 723 -25.47 -17.12 -45.05
CA ASN A 723 -26.64 -16.39 -44.53
C ASN A 723 -27.59 -17.31 -43.75
N THR A 724 -27.74 -18.57 -44.19
CA THR A 724 -28.59 -19.57 -43.54
C THR A 724 -27.90 -20.22 -42.33
N PHE A 725 -26.60 -20.49 -42.42
CA PHE A 725 -25.78 -21.06 -41.34
C PHE A 725 -24.84 -19.99 -40.78
N SER A 726 -25.35 -19.15 -39.87
CA SER A 726 -24.63 -17.96 -39.39
C SER A 726 -24.25 -18.01 -37.90
N ILE A 727 -24.83 -18.93 -37.12
CA ILE A 727 -24.61 -19.03 -35.66
C ILE A 727 -23.35 -19.87 -35.41
N LYS A 728 -22.27 -19.27 -34.90
CA LYS A 728 -21.00 -19.98 -34.68
C LYS A 728 -21.02 -20.70 -33.33
N VAL A 729 -21.19 -22.03 -33.34
CA VAL A 729 -21.26 -22.84 -32.10
C VAL A 729 -19.89 -23.36 -31.64
N ALA A 730 -18.94 -23.48 -32.57
CA ALA A 730 -17.56 -23.88 -32.36
C ALA A 730 -16.66 -23.45 -33.54
N GLU A 731 -15.38 -23.81 -33.54
CA GLU A 731 -14.53 -23.59 -34.72
C GLU A 731 -15.06 -24.39 -35.91
N ASP A 732 -15.14 -23.76 -37.08
CA ASP A 732 -15.65 -24.35 -38.33
C ASP A 732 -16.98 -25.10 -38.19
N MET A 733 -17.88 -24.62 -37.33
CA MET A 733 -19.20 -25.22 -37.11
C MET A 733 -20.26 -24.14 -36.90
N TYR A 734 -21.15 -24.02 -37.89
CA TYR A 734 -22.18 -22.99 -37.98
C TYR A 734 -23.57 -23.62 -38.00
N LEU A 735 -24.41 -23.27 -37.02
CA LEU A 735 -25.80 -23.71 -36.89
C LEU A 735 -26.72 -22.86 -37.77
N LEU A 736 -27.84 -23.45 -38.20
CA LEU A 736 -28.98 -22.75 -38.80
C LEU A 736 -29.38 -21.52 -37.97
N ASN A 737 -29.53 -20.37 -38.64
CA ASN A 737 -29.84 -19.09 -38.02
C ASN A 737 -31.25 -19.02 -37.38
N THR A 738 -32.17 -19.91 -37.78
CA THR A 738 -33.53 -20.03 -37.25
C THR A 738 -33.63 -20.96 -36.03
N TYR A 739 -32.61 -21.75 -35.72
CA TYR A 739 -32.68 -22.72 -34.62
C TYR A 739 -32.97 -22.12 -33.22
N PRO A 740 -32.58 -20.87 -32.89
CA PRO A 740 -33.00 -20.24 -31.63
C PRO A 740 -34.53 -20.24 -31.42
N ASP A 741 -35.34 -20.19 -32.49
CA ASP A 741 -36.80 -20.26 -32.37
C ASP A 741 -37.25 -21.61 -31.82
N SER A 742 -36.59 -22.70 -32.21
CA SER A 742 -36.81 -24.04 -31.66
C SER A 742 -36.49 -24.11 -30.16
N ILE A 743 -35.47 -23.37 -29.70
CA ILE A 743 -35.15 -23.30 -28.26
C ILE A 743 -36.29 -22.62 -27.49
N TYR A 744 -36.76 -21.46 -27.95
CA TYR A 744 -37.87 -20.75 -27.32
C TYR A 744 -39.15 -21.61 -27.31
N HIS A 745 -39.48 -22.23 -28.43
CA HIS A 745 -40.64 -23.11 -28.55
C HIS A 745 -40.55 -24.29 -27.57
N LYS A 746 -39.41 -24.99 -27.52
CA LYS A 746 -39.21 -26.12 -26.61
C LYS A 746 -39.34 -25.75 -25.15
N ILE A 747 -38.88 -24.56 -24.75
CA ILE A 747 -39.10 -24.07 -23.37
C ILE A 747 -40.58 -23.82 -23.11
N ALA A 748 -41.29 -23.21 -24.08
CA ALA A 748 -42.71 -22.88 -23.96
C ALA A 748 -43.59 -24.12 -23.77
N VAL A 749 -43.33 -25.19 -24.53
CA VAL A 749 -44.15 -26.43 -24.49
C VAL A 749 -43.66 -27.47 -23.48
N ALA A 750 -42.45 -27.32 -22.95
CA ALA A 750 -41.91 -28.29 -21.97
C ALA A 750 -42.86 -28.43 -20.76
N PRO A 751 -43.15 -29.65 -20.29
CA PRO A 751 -44.02 -29.84 -19.13
C PRO A 751 -43.43 -29.16 -17.89
N GLN A 752 -44.31 -28.66 -17.02
CA GLN A 752 -43.90 -28.28 -15.67
C GLN A 752 -43.58 -29.54 -14.84
N GLU A 753 -42.72 -29.38 -13.84
CA GLU A 753 -42.42 -30.42 -12.87
C GLU A 753 -43.66 -30.78 -12.02
N GLN A 754 -43.83 -32.07 -11.71
CA GLN A 754 -45.03 -32.55 -11.02
C GLN A 754 -45.07 -32.12 -9.55
N THR A 755 -43.92 -32.04 -8.89
CA THR A 755 -43.81 -31.68 -7.48
C THR A 755 -43.64 -30.17 -7.30
N SER A 756 -44.37 -29.60 -6.33
CA SER A 756 -44.11 -28.25 -5.82
C SER A 756 -42.86 -28.25 -4.93
N GLY A 757 -42.07 -27.18 -4.99
CA GLY A 757 -40.87 -27.00 -4.19
C GLY A 757 -39.69 -26.44 -4.99
N TYR A 758 -38.59 -26.17 -4.29
CA TYR A 758 -37.37 -25.62 -4.87
C TYR A 758 -36.74 -26.58 -5.90
N LYS A 759 -36.65 -26.16 -7.17
CA LYS A 759 -35.88 -26.87 -8.20
C LYS A 759 -35.16 -25.87 -9.10
N TYR A 760 -33.82 -25.94 -9.12
CA TYR A 760 -33.00 -25.06 -9.94
C TYR A 760 -33.31 -25.21 -11.44
N SER A 761 -33.52 -24.09 -12.13
CA SER A 761 -33.75 -24.06 -13.58
C SER A 761 -33.05 -22.88 -14.25
N GLY A 762 -32.25 -23.18 -15.27
CA GLY A 762 -31.60 -22.17 -16.10
C GLY A 762 -32.47 -21.66 -17.25
N LEU A 763 -33.61 -22.30 -17.51
CA LEU A 763 -34.41 -22.06 -18.73
C LEU A 763 -34.92 -20.63 -18.84
N LEU A 764 -35.28 -20.02 -17.70
CA LEU A 764 -35.72 -18.63 -17.62
C LEU A 764 -34.74 -17.66 -18.30
N PHE A 765 -33.45 -17.85 -18.10
CA PHE A 765 -32.43 -16.91 -18.58
C PHE A 765 -32.17 -17.01 -20.09
N TYR A 766 -32.63 -18.06 -20.78
CA TYR A 766 -32.67 -18.07 -22.24
C TYR A 766 -33.81 -17.18 -22.75
N LEU A 767 -34.99 -17.26 -22.12
CA LEU A 767 -36.17 -16.49 -22.51
C LEU A 767 -35.92 -14.97 -22.43
N PHE A 768 -35.17 -14.53 -21.41
CA PHE A 768 -34.87 -13.12 -21.19
C PHE A 768 -33.95 -12.50 -22.26
N LYS A 769 -33.18 -13.29 -23.00
CA LYS A 769 -32.42 -12.76 -24.14
C LYS A 769 -33.36 -12.08 -25.15
N LYS A 770 -34.45 -12.77 -25.51
CA LYS A 770 -35.45 -12.26 -26.44
C LYS A 770 -36.19 -11.05 -25.87
N TYR A 771 -36.61 -11.11 -24.61
CA TYR A 771 -37.21 -9.96 -23.91
C TYR A 771 -36.34 -8.70 -24.02
N ILE A 772 -35.05 -8.82 -23.70
CA ILE A 772 -34.13 -7.68 -23.70
C ILE A 772 -33.99 -7.11 -25.11
N LYS A 773 -33.81 -7.97 -26.12
CA LYS A 773 -33.73 -7.52 -27.52
C LYS A 773 -35.01 -6.81 -27.97
N ASP A 774 -36.16 -7.41 -27.70
CA ASP A 774 -37.46 -6.89 -28.14
C ASP A 774 -37.81 -5.57 -27.41
N THR A 775 -37.38 -5.40 -26.16
CA THR A 775 -37.66 -4.21 -25.34
C THR A 775 -36.70 -3.05 -25.63
N TYR A 776 -35.40 -3.33 -25.77
CA TYR A 776 -34.36 -2.30 -25.89
C TYR A 776 -33.87 -2.08 -27.33
N GLY A 777 -34.20 -2.96 -28.27
CA GLY A 777 -33.75 -2.89 -29.67
C GLY A 777 -32.27 -3.23 -29.89
N GLU A 778 -31.53 -3.59 -28.84
CA GLU A 778 -30.11 -3.95 -28.87
C GLU A 778 -29.89 -5.35 -28.26
N GLU A 779 -28.85 -6.06 -28.68
CA GLU A 779 -28.49 -7.36 -28.11
C GLU A 779 -27.99 -7.23 -26.66
N MET A 780 -28.25 -8.25 -25.84
CA MET A 780 -27.95 -8.24 -24.41
C MET A 780 -26.46 -8.05 -24.09
N ASP A 781 -25.56 -8.61 -24.89
CA ASP A 781 -24.11 -8.45 -24.71
C ASP A 781 -23.64 -7.01 -24.95
N VAL A 782 -24.18 -6.36 -25.98
CA VAL A 782 -23.93 -4.93 -26.29
C VAL A 782 -24.44 -4.04 -25.16
N LEU A 783 -25.68 -4.26 -24.71
CA LEU A 783 -26.29 -3.48 -23.63
C LEU A 783 -25.52 -3.63 -22.31
N ASN A 784 -25.12 -4.85 -21.94
CA ASN A 784 -24.33 -5.07 -20.73
C ASN A 784 -22.96 -4.41 -20.81
N ALA A 785 -22.27 -4.53 -21.95
CA ALA A 785 -20.97 -3.90 -22.16
C ALA A 785 -21.03 -2.38 -22.00
N LYS A 786 -22.03 -1.74 -22.62
CA LYS A 786 -22.27 -0.29 -22.58
C LYS A 786 -22.74 0.19 -21.21
N THR A 787 -23.65 -0.53 -20.57
CA THR A 787 -24.32 -0.08 -19.35
C THR A 787 -23.49 -0.34 -18.10
N PHE A 788 -22.84 -1.50 -18.03
CA PHE A 788 -22.14 -1.99 -16.83
C PHE A 788 -20.64 -2.14 -17.07
N TYR A 789 -20.20 -2.95 -18.04
CA TYR A 789 -18.80 -3.40 -18.06
C TYR A 789 -17.81 -2.27 -18.37
N ALA A 790 -18.03 -1.50 -19.44
CA ALA A 790 -17.13 -0.43 -19.83
C ALA A 790 -17.08 0.72 -18.79
N PRO A 791 -18.22 1.21 -18.25
CA PRO A 791 -18.20 2.22 -17.18
C PRO A 791 -17.55 1.74 -15.87
N LEU A 792 -17.66 0.45 -15.52
CA LEU A 792 -16.97 -0.13 -14.36
C LEU A 792 -15.47 -0.32 -14.61
N GLY A 793 -15.04 -0.30 -15.88
CA GLY A 793 -13.69 -0.69 -16.29
C GLY A 793 -13.46 -2.19 -16.24
N ALA A 794 -14.52 -3.00 -16.33
CA ALA A 794 -14.47 -4.46 -16.37
C ALA A 794 -14.11 -4.96 -17.78
N THR A 795 -12.89 -4.67 -18.23
CA THR A 795 -12.47 -4.78 -19.64
C THR A 795 -12.36 -6.22 -20.16
N THR A 796 -12.36 -7.23 -19.28
CA THR A 796 -12.33 -8.65 -19.65
C THR A 796 -13.69 -9.33 -19.65
N LEU A 797 -14.74 -8.72 -19.07
CA LEU A 797 -16.09 -9.28 -19.11
C LEU A 797 -16.66 -9.15 -20.53
N THR A 798 -16.76 -10.27 -21.23
CA THR A 798 -17.22 -10.27 -22.62
C THR A 798 -17.86 -11.58 -23.02
N TYR A 799 -18.74 -11.52 -24.02
CA TYR A 799 -19.21 -12.69 -24.77
C TYR A 799 -18.31 -12.85 -26.01
N ARG A 800 -18.15 -14.09 -26.51
CA ARG A 800 -17.31 -14.38 -27.70
C ARG A 800 -15.88 -13.83 -27.55
N PRO A 801 -15.12 -14.25 -26.54
CA PRO A 801 -13.83 -13.65 -26.19
C PRO A 801 -12.79 -13.69 -27.33
N LEU A 802 -12.89 -14.62 -28.27
CA LEU A 802 -11.98 -14.72 -29.43
C LEU A 802 -12.08 -13.53 -30.40
N ASN A 803 -13.13 -12.72 -30.32
CA ASN A 803 -13.24 -11.49 -31.10
C ASN A 803 -12.29 -10.38 -30.61
N THR A 804 -11.78 -10.50 -29.38
CA THR A 804 -11.02 -9.43 -28.71
C THR A 804 -9.71 -9.92 -28.11
N PHE A 805 -9.67 -11.17 -27.65
CA PHE A 805 -8.54 -11.73 -26.93
C PHE A 805 -7.91 -12.88 -27.70
N GLU A 806 -6.58 -12.88 -27.69
CA GLU A 806 -5.77 -14.00 -28.14
C GLU A 806 -6.21 -15.30 -27.45
N LYS A 807 -6.31 -16.39 -28.22
CA LYS A 807 -6.72 -17.71 -27.71
C LYS A 807 -5.87 -18.16 -26.51
N SER A 808 -4.59 -17.79 -26.47
CA SER A 808 -3.67 -18.08 -25.35
C SER A 808 -4.06 -17.42 -24.02
N ARG A 809 -4.89 -16.36 -24.04
CA ARG A 809 -5.42 -15.74 -22.82
C ARG A 809 -6.68 -16.41 -22.29
N ILE A 810 -7.21 -17.43 -22.96
CA ILE A 810 -8.48 -18.06 -22.60
C ILE A 810 -8.18 -19.48 -22.14
N ALA A 811 -8.60 -19.83 -20.91
CA ALA A 811 -8.44 -21.19 -20.41
C ALA A 811 -9.29 -22.17 -21.24
N PRO A 812 -8.72 -23.31 -21.71
CA PRO A 812 -9.49 -24.36 -22.35
C PRO A 812 -10.56 -24.90 -21.40
N THR A 813 -11.79 -25.08 -21.90
CA THR A 813 -12.94 -25.40 -21.07
C THR A 813 -13.23 -26.89 -21.04
N GLU A 814 -13.45 -27.55 -22.18
CA GLU A 814 -13.78 -28.99 -22.25
C GLU A 814 -13.35 -29.57 -23.60
N ILE A 815 -12.95 -30.84 -23.64
CA ILE A 815 -12.93 -31.65 -24.87
C ILE A 815 -14.36 -32.15 -25.11
N ASP A 816 -15.12 -31.43 -25.92
CA ASP A 816 -16.52 -31.76 -26.21
C ASP A 816 -16.56 -32.86 -27.29
N ASP A 817 -16.71 -34.10 -26.84
CA ASP A 817 -16.77 -35.31 -27.67
C ASP A 817 -18.20 -35.84 -27.88
N TYR A 818 -19.22 -35.10 -27.41
CA TYR A 818 -20.63 -35.49 -27.47
C TYR A 818 -21.48 -34.58 -28.34
N PHE A 819 -21.00 -33.39 -28.69
CA PHE A 819 -21.68 -32.44 -29.55
C PHE A 819 -20.77 -31.85 -30.62
N ARG A 820 -19.71 -31.12 -30.22
CA ARG A 820 -18.90 -30.31 -31.17
C ARG A 820 -17.65 -31.02 -31.69
N GLY A 821 -17.29 -32.16 -31.12
CA GLY A 821 -16.16 -32.99 -31.55
C GLY A 821 -14.78 -32.30 -31.44
N GLN A 822 -14.62 -31.35 -30.53
CA GLN A 822 -13.40 -30.52 -30.45
C GLN A 822 -13.13 -29.96 -29.04
N LEU A 823 -11.88 -29.52 -28.82
CA LEU A 823 -11.52 -28.77 -27.62
C LEU A 823 -12.11 -27.36 -27.66
N LEU A 824 -13.00 -27.07 -26.72
CA LEU A 824 -13.58 -25.75 -26.55
C LEU A 824 -12.59 -24.83 -25.84
N GLN A 825 -12.21 -23.75 -26.52
CA GLN A 825 -11.40 -22.68 -25.95
C GLN A 825 -11.83 -21.36 -26.59
N GLY A 826 -12.55 -20.53 -25.82
CA GLY A 826 -13.14 -19.28 -26.30
C GLY A 826 -14.54 -19.41 -26.91
N TYR A 827 -15.09 -20.62 -26.93
CA TYR A 827 -16.49 -20.92 -27.21
C TYR A 827 -17.18 -21.32 -25.91
N VAL A 828 -18.42 -20.88 -25.70
CA VAL A 828 -19.18 -21.20 -24.48
C VAL A 828 -19.39 -22.71 -24.34
N HIS A 829 -19.18 -23.24 -23.15
CA HIS A 829 -19.39 -24.65 -22.82
C HIS A 829 -20.86 -25.05 -22.95
N ASP A 830 -21.77 -24.26 -22.39
CA ASP A 830 -23.21 -24.52 -22.41
C ASP A 830 -23.75 -24.63 -23.84
N MET A 831 -24.29 -25.81 -24.17
CA MET A 831 -24.71 -26.14 -25.53
C MET A 831 -25.86 -25.24 -26.01
N GLY A 832 -26.84 -24.96 -25.15
CA GLY A 832 -27.96 -24.08 -25.49
C GLY A 832 -27.51 -22.65 -25.77
N ALA A 833 -26.55 -22.12 -24.99
CA ALA A 833 -25.98 -20.80 -25.20
C ALA A 833 -25.14 -20.75 -26.48
N ALA A 834 -24.39 -21.82 -26.79
CA ALA A 834 -23.68 -21.93 -28.06
C ALA A 834 -24.66 -21.85 -29.24
N MET A 835 -25.78 -22.59 -29.18
CA MET A 835 -26.85 -22.56 -30.18
C MET A 835 -27.61 -21.22 -30.24
N MET A 836 -27.39 -20.31 -29.29
CA MET A 836 -27.85 -18.93 -29.30
C MET A 836 -26.73 -17.95 -29.66
N ASP A 837 -25.80 -18.37 -30.51
CA ASP A 837 -24.67 -17.56 -30.98
C ASP A 837 -23.76 -17.11 -29.83
N GLY A 838 -23.60 -17.97 -28.83
CA GLY A 838 -22.74 -17.75 -27.66
C GLY A 838 -23.22 -16.69 -26.67
N VAL A 839 -24.38 -16.05 -26.90
CA VAL A 839 -24.92 -14.99 -26.04
C VAL A 839 -26.23 -15.47 -25.41
N SER A 840 -26.24 -15.68 -24.10
CA SER A 840 -27.42 -16.03 -23.31
C SER A 840 -27.29 -15.49 -21.89
N GLY A 841 -28.43 -15.21 -21.23
CA GLY A 841 -28.42 -14.89 -19.80
C GLY A 841 -28.02 -16.10 -18.95
N ASN A 842 -28.16 -17.32 -19.49
CA ASN A 842 -27.88 -18.56 -18.75
C ASN A 842 -26.36 -18.84 -18.63
N ALA A 843 -25.62 -18.58 -19.72
CA ALA A 843 -24.19 -18.85 -19.91
C ALA A 843 -23.66 -18.06 -21.14
N GLY A 844 -22.34 -17.98 -21.31
CA GLY A 844 -21.72 -17.34 -22.48
C GLY A 844 -20.71 -16.24 -22.15
N LEU A 845 -20.73 -15.76 -20.90
CA LEU A 845 -19.82 -14.72 -20.44
C LEU A 845 -18.46 -15.32 -20.07
N PHE A 846 -17.40 -14.63 -20.46
CA PHE A 846 -16.02 -14.91 -20.07
C PHE A 846 -15.46 -13.73 -19.27
N GLY A 847 -14.48 -13.99 -18.41
CA GLY A 847 -13.78 -12.93 -17.69
C GLY A 847 -12.73 -13.45 -16.71
N ASN A 848 -12.04 -12.53 -16.06
CA ASN A 848 -11.09 -12.82 -14.98
C ASN A 848 -11.68 -12.49 -13.59
N SER A 849 -10.95 -12.86 -12.54
CA SER A 849 -11.42 -12.67 -11.16
C SER A 849 -11.56 -11.20 -10.75
N ASN A 850 -10.71 -10.31 -11.26
CA ASN A 850 -10.74 -8.88 -10.96
C ASN A 850 -12.01 -8.20 -11.48
N ASP A 851 -12.44 -8.49 -12.70
CA ASP A 851 -13.58 -7.82 -13.32
C ASP A 851 -14.92 -8.38 -12.84
N ILE A 852 -14.95 -9.66 -12.48
CA ILE A 852 -16.06 -10.24 -11.71
C ILE A 852 -16.18 -9.51 -10.36
N ALA A 853 -15.05 -9.27 -9.68
CA ALA A 853 -15.06 -8.54 -8.42
C ALA A 853 -15.59 -7.11 -8.56
N LYS A 854 -15.34 -6.40 -9.67
CA LYS A 854 -15.92 -5.06 -9.91
C LYS A 854 -17.44 -5.09 -9.97
N MET A 855 -18.02 -6.05 -10.70
CA MET A 855 -19.48 -6.23 -10.75
C MET A 855 -20.05 -6.57 -9.37
N MET A 856 -19.43 -7.52 -8.67
CA MET A 856 -19.89 -7.93 -7.34
C MET A 856 -19.71 -6.84 -6.29
N GLN A 857 -18.65 -6.02 -6.38
CA GLN A 857 -18.45 -4.87 -5.50
C GLN A 857 -19.51 -3.80 -5.75
N MET A 858 -19.91 -3.57 -7.01
CA MET A 858 -21.03 -2.67 -7.32
C MET A 858 -22.34 -3.17 -6.70
N TYR A 859 -22.58 -4.49 -6.67
CA TYR A 859 -23.72 -5.04 -5.94
C TYR A 859 -23.60 -4.90 -4.42
N LEU A 860 -22.42 -5.18 -3.88
CA LEU A 860 -22.13 -5.08 -2.44
C LEU A 860 -22.24 -3.64 -1.92
N GLN A 861 -22.00 -2.65 -2.79
CA GLN A 861 -22.12 -1.22 -2.52
C GLN A 861 -23.49 -0.65 -2.93
N ASP A 862 -24.54 -1.46 -2.81
CA ASP A 862 -25.93 -1.06 -3.07
C ASP A 862 -26.13 -0.32 -4.40
N GLY A 863 -25.47 -0.80 -5.46
CA GLY A 863 -25.59 -0.28 -6.81
C GLY A 863 -24.69 0.91 -7.13
N TYR A 864 -23.77 1.32 -6.26
CA TYR A 864 -22.83 2.42 -6.51
C TYR A 864 -21.41 1.89 -6.74
N TYR A 865 -20.72 2.42 -7.77
CA TYR A 865 -19.31 2.13 -8.00
C TYR A 865 -18.65 3.20 -8.88
N GLY A 866 -17.43 3.59 -8.54
CA GLY A 866 -16.60 4.44 -9.41
C GLY A 866 -17.18 5.82 -9.71
N GLY A 867 -17.90 6.44 -8.77
CA GLY A 867 -18.54 7.75 -8.97
C GLY A 867 -19.93 7.68 -9.60
N LYS A 868 -20.46 6.49 -9.89
CA LYS A 868 -21.72 6.29 -10.62
C LYS A 868 -22.66 5.37 -9.86
N ARG A 869 -23.95 5.72 -9.85
CA ARG A 869 -25.05 4.86 -9.40
C ARG A 869 -25.61 4.09 -10.60
N TYR A 870 -25.54 2.76 -10.53
CA TYR A 870 -26.07 1.82 -11.53
C TYR A 870 -27.48 1.36 -11.17
N TYR A 871 -27.72 1.16 -9.87
CA TYR A 871 -29.02 0.79 -9.29
C TYR A 871 -29.34 1.64 -8.07
N GLU A 872 -30.63 1.81 -7.79
CA GLU A 872 -31.10 2.23 -6.48
C GLU A 872 -30.90 1.10 -5.45
N SER A 873 -30.57 1.46 -4.21
CA SER A 873 -30.35 0.47 -3.13
C SER A 873 -31.56 -0.45 -2.95
N LYS A 874 -32.79 0.09 -3.09
CA LYS A 874 -34.04 -0.68 -2.99
C LYS A 874 -34.13 -1.82 -4.01
N THR A 875 -33.57 -1.64 -5.20
CA THR A 875 -33.54 -2.66 -6.26
C THR A 875 -32.68 -3.84 -5.81
N LEU A 876 -31.47 -3.59 -5.30
CA LEU A 876 -30.60 -4.69 -4.86
C LEU A 876 -31.14 -5.41 -3.62
N HIS A 877 -31.70 -4.68 -2.64
CA HIS A 877 -32.35 -5.32 -1.49
C HIS A 877 -33.53 -6.21 -1.91
N LYS A 878 -34.35 -5.76 -2.86
CA LYS A 878 -35.46 -6.55 -3.43
C LYS A 878 -34.94 -7.85 -4.05
N PHE A 879 -33.92 -7.77 -4.90
CA PHE A 879 -33.37 -8.96 -5.56
C PHE A 879 -32.57 -9.88 -4.62
N ASN A 880 -32.00 -9.35 -3.54
CA ASN A 880 -31.29 -10.13 -2.52
C ASN A 880 -32.24 -10.76 -1.48
N HIS A 881 -33.55 -10.47 -1.51
CA HIS A 881 -34.51 -10.98 -0.53
C HIS A 881 -35.00 -12.41 -0.84
N ARG A 882 -35.21 -13.23 0.20
CA ARG A 882 -35.80 -14.59 0.09
C ARG A 882 -37.32 -14.54 0.15
N TYR A 883 -37.98 -14.46 -1.00
CA TYR A 883 -39.46 -14.39 -1.05
C TYR A 883 -40.18 -15.68 -0.66
N PHE A 884 -39.52 -16.84 -0.81
CA PHE A 884 -40.12 -18.16 -0.60
C PHE A 884 -39.37 -18.96 0.48
N GLU A 885 -38.84 -18.28 1.50
CA GLU A 885 -38.10 -18.93 2.60
C GLU A 885 -38.96 -19.97 3.34
N THR A 886 -40.27 -19.71 3.49
CA THR A 886 -41.26 -20.63 4.07
C THR A 886 -41.44 -21.92 3.26
N ASP A 887 -41.20 -21.87 1.95
CA ASP A 887 -41.26 -23.03 1.04
C ASP A 887 -39.91 -23.77 0.99
N SER A 888 -39.03 -23.53 1.97
CA SER A 888 -37.65 -24.03 2.01
C SER A 888 -36.80 -23.61 0.79
N VAL A 889 -37.12 -22.47 0.17
CA VAL A 889 -36.35 -21.92 -0.96
C VAL A 889 -35.24 -21.02 -0.43
N ARG A 890 -34.00 -21.44 -0.65
CA ARG A 890 -32.77 -20.71 -0.27
C ARG A 890 -32.45 -19.46 -1.10
N ARG A 891 -33.21 -19.17 -2.16
CA ARG A 891 -32.82 -18.27 -3.25
C ARG A 891 -33.27 -16.83 -3.01
N GLY A 892 -32.47 -15.87 -3.48
CA GLY A 892 -32.96 -14.54 -3.82
C GLY A 892 -33.64 -14.57 -5.20
N LEU A 893 -33.82 -13.41 -5.82
CA LEU A 893 -34.20 -13.31 -7.22
C LEU A 893 -32.95 -13.39 -8.09
N GLY A 894 -32.66 -14.58 -8.63
CA GLY A 894 -31.46 -14.85 -9.43
C GLY A 894 -30.16 -15.08 -8.63
N PHE A 895 -30.11 -14.69 -7.35
CA PHE A 895 -28.95 -14.90 -6.47
C PHE A 895 -29.05 -16.21 -5.65
N ASP A 896 -27.91 -16.89 -5.50
CA ASP A 896 -27.68 -17.82 -4.38
C ASP A 896 -27.62 -17.03 -3.06
N LYS A 897 -28.16 -17.58 -1.96
CA LYS A 897 -27.94 -17.07 -0.58
C LYS A 897 -27.37 -18.18 0.30
N PRO A 898 -27.11 -18.07 1.61
CA PRO A 898 -26.66 -19.23 2.39
C PRO A 898 -27.66 -20.39 2.39
N GLN A 899 -27.18 -21.60 2.67
CA GLN A 899 -28.05 -22.78 2.81
C GLN A 899 -28.94 -22.66 4.05
N LEU A 900 -30.19 -23.12 3.95
CA LEU A 900 -31.12 -23.18 5.09
C LEU A 900 -30.78 -24.35 6.02
N ASN A 901 -30.32 -25.47 5.45
CA ASN A 901 -29.81 -26.60 6.20
C ASN A 901 -28.30 -26.44 6.43
N PRO A 902 -27.83 -26.27 7.68
CA PRO A 902 -26.42 -26.05 7.98
C PRO A 902 -25.52 -27.25 7.65
N LYS A 903 -26.08 -28.45 7.43
CA LYS A 903 -25.33 -29.64 7.00
C LYS A 903 -24.94 -29.60 5.51
N VAL A 904 -25.57 -28.74 4.70
CA VAL A 904 -25.31 -28.64 3.27
C VAL A 904 -24.22 -27.59 3.01
N GLN A 905 -23.06 -28.01 2.51
CA GLN A 905 -21.90 -27.15 2.30
C GLN A 905 -21.84 -26.55 0.89
N ALA A 906 -22.64 -25.50 0.62
CA ALA A 906 -22.62 -24.77 -0.67
C ALA A 906 -22.08 -23.33 -0.59
N SER A 907 -21.98 -22.81 0.63
CA SER A 907 -21.39 -21.52 1.02
C SER A 907 -20.72 -21.71 2.38
N SER A 908 -19.93 -20.74 2.83
CA SER A 908 -19.35 -20.79 4.17
C SER A 908 -20.44 -20.95 5.24
N LYS A 909 -20.12 -21.69 6.30
CA LYS A 909 -20.98 -21.80 7.49
C LYS A 909 -21.06 -20.50 8.29
N TYR A 910 -20.12 -19.59 8.08
CA TYR A 910 -20.06 -18.27 8.71
C TYR A 910 -20.77 -17.18 7.89
N ALA A 911 -21.23 -17.50 6.67
CA ALA A 911 -21.81 -16.52 5.76
C ALA A 911 -23.13 -15.95 6.32
N SER A 912 -23.26 -14.62 6.32
CA SER A 912 -24.45 -13.96 6.85
C SER A 912 -25.72 -14.26 6.04
N LYS A 913 -26.91 -14.09 6.64
CA LYS A 913 -28.21 -14.24 5.94
C LYS A 913 -28.33 -13.29 4.75
N ASN A 914 -27.72 -12.11 4.82
CA ASN A 914 -27.74 -11.09 3.79
C ASN A 914 -26.76 -11.38 2.64
N SER A 915 -25.79 -12.27 2.85
CA SER A 915 -24.85 -12.64 1.81
C SER A 915 -25.50 -13.29 0.59
N PHE A 916 -24.84 -13.16 -0.55
CA PHE A 916 -25.32 -13.61 -1.85
C PHE A 916 -24.20 -13.93 -2.83
N GLY A 917 -24.50 -14.69 -3.87
CA GLY A 917 -23.53 -15.02 -4.90
C GLY A 917 -24.09 -15.92 -5.99
N HIS A 918 -23.21 -16.69 -6.64
CA HIS A 918 -23.60 -17.78 -7.52
C HIS A 918 -22.46 -18.79 -7.71
N SER A 919 -22.83 -20.07 -7.80
CA SER A 919 -21.90 -21.15 -8.17
C SER A 919 -21.96 -21.45 -9.67
N GLY A 920 -20.81 -21.61 -10.32
CA GLY A 920 -20.71 -21.86 -11.75
C GLY A 920 -20.50 -23.32 -12.09
N PHE A 921 -21.01 -23.74 -13.25
CA PHE A 921 -20.92 -25.12 -13.73
C PHE A 921 -19.48 -25.50 -14.13
N THR A 922 -18.75 -24.55 -14.72
CA THR A 922 -17.36 -24.72 -15.16
C THR A 922 -16.35 -24.80 -14.01
N GLY A 923 -16.81 -24.70 -12.75
CA GLY A 923 -15.97 -24.71 -11.55
C GLY A 923 -15.76 -23.31 -10.95
N THR A 924 -16.43 -22.29 -11.48
CA THR A 924 -16.36 -20.90 -11.00
C THR A 924 -17.28 -20.66 -9.80
N TYR A 925 -17.04 -19.58 -9.06
CA TYR A 925 -17.81 -19.19 -7.88
C TYR A 925 -17.54 -17.73 -7.55
N THR A 926 -18.58 -17.00 -7.15
CA THR A 926 -18.42 -15.70 -6.54
C THR A 926 -19.45 -15.48 -5.45
N TRP A 927 -19.07 -14.74 -4.42
CA TRP A 927 -19.87 -14.45 -3.25
C TRP A 927 -19.55 -13.08 -2.69
N ALA A 928 -20.56 -12.41 -2.14
CA ALA A 928 -20.45 -11.13 -1.44
C ALA A 928 -21.28 -11.18 -0.15
N ASP A 929 -20.75 -10.63 0.93
CA ASP A 929 -21.42 -10.55 2.23
C ASP A 929 -21.46 -9.08 2.71
N PRO A 930 -22.64 -8.43 2.66
CA PRO A 930 -22.83 -7.06 3.16
C PRO A 930 -22.46 -6.87 4.64
N ASP A 931 -22.67 -7.90 5.47
CA ASP A 931 -22.54 -7.77 6.92
C ASP A 931 -21.07 -7.80 7.36
N THR A 932 -20.22 -8.53 6.62
CA THR A 932 -18.77 -8.63 6.90
C THR A 932 -17.89 -7.84 5.93
N GLY A 933 -18.50 -7.33 4.85
CA GLY A 933 -17.85 -6.65 3.74
C GLY A 933 -17.04 -7.58 2.82
N ILE A 934 -17.13 -8.90 2.98
CA ILE A 934 -16.38 -9.89 2.21
C ILE A 934 -16.86 -9.93 0.75
N LEU A 935 -15.91 -10.05 -0.17
CA LEU A 935 -16.13 -10.45 -1.56
C LEU A 935 -15.11 -11.54 -1.92
N TYR A 936 -15.61 -12.65 -2.44
CA TYR A 936 -14.81 -13.81 -2.85
C TYR A 936 -15.09 -14.16 -4.32
N VAL A 937 -14.03 -14.38 -5.09
CA VAL A 937 -14.09 -14.95 -6.45
C VAL A 937 -13.13 -16.14 -6.53
N PHE A 938 -13.62 -17.27 -7.06
CA PHE A 938 -12.82 -18.44 -7.39
C PHE A 938 -13.14 -18.88 -8.82
N LEU A 939 -12.12 -18.95 -9.66
CA LEU A 939 -12.23 -19.39 -11.03
C LEU A 939 -11.40 -20.65 -11.24
N SER A 940 -11.95 -21.60 -11.98
CA SER A 940 -11.24 -22.76 -12.50
C SER A 940 -11.90 -23.21 -13.79
N ASN A 941 -11.19 -24.01 -14.58
CA ASN A 941 -11.71 -24.77 -15.71
C ASN A 941 -11.83 -26.24 -15.32
N ARG A 942 -12.60 -26.52 -14.25
CA ARG A 942 -12.84 -27.86 -13.68
C ARG A 942 -13.29 -28.87 -14.73
N VAL A 943 -14.10 -28.42 -15.68
CA VAL A 943 -14.68 -29.27 -16.74
C VAL A 943 -13.69 -29.64 -17.83
N TYR A 944 -12.42 -29.23 -17.72
CA TYR A 944 -11.35 -29.74 -18.57
C TYR A 944 -10.74 -31.01 -17.94
N PRO A 945 -10.56 -32.11 -18.70
CA PRO A 945 -10.98 -32.28 -20.09
C PRO A 945 -12.46 -32.66 -20.26
N THR A 946 -13.16 -33.09 -19.21
CA THR A 946 -14.56 -33.53 -19.29
C THR A 946 -15.44 -32.91 -18.20
N MET A 947 -16.67 -32.56 -18.55
CA MET A 947 -17.69 -32.03 -17.63
C MET A 947 -18.11 -33.01 -16.52
N ALA A 948 -17.77 -34.30 -16.66
CA ALA A 948 -18.01 -35.32 -15.63
C ALA A 948 -17.19 -35.11 -14.33
N ASN A 949 -16.14 -34.28 -14.36
CA ASN A 949 -15.27 -34.04 -13.22
C ASN A 949 -15.94 -33.23 -12.09
N ASN A 950 -16.53 -33.89 -11.08
CA ASN A 950 -17.20 -33.27 -9.93
C ASN A 950 -16.34 -32.96 -8.69
N LYS A 951 -15.03 -33.21 -8.77
CA LYS A 951 -14.12 -33.15 -7.61
C LYS A 951 -14.14 -31.83 -6.82
N ILE A 952 -14.39 -30.67 -7.45
CA ILE A 952 -14.50 -29.38 -6.74
C ILE A 952 -15.66 -29.38 -5.74
N ALA A 953 -16.81 -29.95 -6.14
CA ALA A 953 -17.98 -30.07 -5.29
C ALA A 953 -17.78 -31.20 -4.26
N ASP A 954 -17.34 -32.37 -4.71
CA ASP A 954 -17.15 -33.55 -3.85
C ASP A 954 -16.16 -33.28 -2.70
N GLN A 955 -15.14 -32.45 -2.94
CA GLN A 955 -14.12 -32.08 -1.95
C GLN A 955 -14.36 -30.72 -1.28
N ASN A 956 -15.52 -30.09 -1.52
CA ASN A 956 -15.93 -28.80 -0.95
C ASN A 956 -14.87 -27.69 -1.09
N ILE A 957 -14.11 -27.66 -2.19
CA ILE A 957 -12.95 -26.76 -2.36
C ILE A 957 -13.34 -25.29 -2.15
N ARG A 958 -14.44 -24.87 -2.78
CA ARG A 958 -14.94 -23.50 -2.71
C ARG A 958 -15.36 -23.13 -1.30
N THR A 959 -16.11 -23.99 -0.63
CA THR A 959 -16.59 -23.77 0.74
C THR A 959 -15.43 -23.72 1.73
N ARG A 960 -14.43 -24.59 1.60
CA ARG A 960 -13.23 -24.59 2.47
C ARG A 960 -12.42 -23.31 2.34
N ILE A 961 -12.22 -22.82 1.12
CA ILE A 961 -11.58 -21.52 0.90
C ILE A 961 -12.45 -20.39 1.48
N HIS A 962 -13.76 -20.47 1.29
CA HIS A 962 -14.70 -19.50 1.83
C HIS A 962 -14.66 -19.45 3.37
N ASP A 963 -14.60 -20.59 4.05
CA ASP A 963 -14.45 -20.67 5.50
C ASP A 963 -13.13 -20.04 5.97
N ILE A 964 -12.00 -20.32 5.30
CA ILE A 964 -10.70 -19.68 5.60
C ILE A 964 -10.78 -18.16 5.50
N ILE A 965 -11.55 -17.63 4.54
CA ILE A 965 -11.71 -16.17 4.37
C ILE A 965 -12.39 -15.55 5.59
N TYR A 966 -13.44 -16.18 6.14
CA TYR A 966 -14.07 -15.71 7.37
C TYR A 966 -13.17 -15.90 8.59
N GLU A 967 -12.52 -17.07 8.71
CA GLU A 967 -11.61 -17.39 9.82
C GLU A 967 -10.37 -16.49 9.85
N ALA A 968 -10.06 -15.80 8.75
CA ALA A 968 -8.98 -14.83 8.69
C ALA A 968 -9.35 -13.46 9.28
N ILE A 969 -10.62 -13.16 9.54
CA ILE A 969 -11.02 -11.90 10.18
C ILE A 969 -10.50 -11.89 11.62
N VAL A 970 -9.77 -10.85 11.98
CA VAL A 970 -9.28 -10.60 13.34
C VAL A 970 -10.24 -9.62 14.01
N GLU A 971 -10.66 -9.92 15.24
CA GLU A 971 -11.49 -9.05 16.09
C GLU A 971 -10.66 -8.05 16.89
#